data_AF-A0AAF0UMV8-F1
#
_entry.id   AF-A0AAF0UMV8-F1
#
_cell.length_a   1.000
_cell.length_b   1.000
_cell.length_c   1.000
_cell.angle_alpha   90.00
_cell.angle_beta   90.00
_cell.angle_gamma   90.00
#
_symmetry.space_group_name_H-M   'P 1'
#
loop_
_entity.id
_entity.type
_entity.pdbx_description
1 polymer ?
#
loop_
_entity_poly.entity_id
_entity_poly.type
_entity_poly.pdbx_seq_one_letter_code
_entity_poly.pdbx_strand_id
1 'polypeptide(L)'
;MCCPTESPIEAILCLDSYQSMYSQMLCGLCQNREVVRVGSLFASAFIRAMRFLEDHWSQLCNDIRTGTINNKITDPKVIEAVMKILKPDSELADFIEAECSKDSWEGIVTRLWPNTKYVDVVVTGAMSQYIPMLDYYSNSLPLVSTVYGSSECSFGINLNPLCKPSEVSYMLIPTMGYFEFLPMNRSNEFIDSISISTPLNEKDEQQLVVDLVDVKIGQEYELVVTTYSGLYRYRVGDVLRVAGYKNNTPQFNFIRRENVILSIDFDKTNEFDLQKAVNNVANNLMPFDARVVDYTSYADIATIPGHYVLFWELRANASPPIPHSVLEDCCLTIEESFDSVYCQGRTSDKSIGPLEIRIVEAGTFDKLMDYCSSSLLGASINQYKTPRCVKFAPLVELLNARVVSSYFSPVCPKWVPGMSGTCIGAKLKLVQAGSVLASSFIRAMRFLEDHWSLLRNDIRTGTINNKTTDPSVREAVMKSLKPDSELADFIEAECSKNSWEGIITRLWPNTKYVDVVVTGAMSQYIPMLDYYCNSLPLVSTTYASSECFFGINLSPLCKPSEVSYTLIPTVGYFEFLPIHRSNEFIDSISIPTPLNEKDEQQLVDLVDVKIGQEYELIVTTYSGNFQLPIEMFFFPCLLMLGSILSGLYRYRVGDVLRVAGYKNNAPQFNFIRRENVILSIDLDKTNEFELQNAVNNAANNLMLLDARVVDYTSYADTATIPGHYVLFWELSVNGSAPIPPSVLEDCCLTIEESLNSVCQFSAECSSK
;
A
#
# COMPACT_ATOMS: atom_id res chain seq x y z
N MET A 1 0.27 23.13 6.19
CA MET A 1 -0.73 23.84 6.99
C MET A 1 -1.49 24.79 6.07
N CYS A 2 -2.76 25.04 6.37
CA CYS A 2 -3.78 25.54 5.44
C CYS A 2 -4.18 24.48 4.41
N CYS A 3 -5.44 24.53 3.99
CA CYS A 3 -6.01 23.63 2.99
C CYS A 3 -5.06 23.48 1.78
N PRO A 4 -5.09 22.34 1.05
CA PRO A 4 -4.37 22.18 -0.22
C PRO A 4 -4.62 23.29 -1.25
N THR A 5 -5.62 24.14 -1.01
CA THR A 5 -6.06 25.24 -1.88
C THR A 5 -5.34 26.57 -1.62
N GLU A 6 -4.74 26.81 -0.44
CA GLU A 6 -4.18 28.13 -0.09
C GLU A 6 -2.65 28.14 0.02
N SER A 7 -2.06 26.97 0.33
CA SER A 7 -0.61 26.79 0.34
C SER A 7 -0.14 26.39 -1.06
N PRO A 8 0.82 27.12 -1.66
CA PRO A 8 1.37 26.72 -2.95
C PRO A 8 1.96 25.31 -2.89
N ILE A 9 1.79 24.54 -3.95
CA ILE A 9 2.30 23.16 -4.03
C ILE A 9 3.82 23.15 -3.84
N GLU A 10 4.51 24.17 -4.34
CA GLU A 10 5.95 24.35 -4.20
C GLU A 10 6.37 24.52 -2.72
N ALA A 11 5.56 25.20 -1.92
CA ALA A 11 5.79 25.35 -0.48
C ALA A 11 5.57 24.02 0.27
N ILE A 12 4.57 23.24 -0.15
CA ILE A 12 4.28 21.91 0.43
C ILE A 12 5.39 20.90 0.08
N LEU A 13 5.92 20.95 -1.14
CA LEU A 13 6.96 20.05 -1.63
C LEU A 13 8.38 20.47 -1.23
N CYS A 14 8.54 21.58 -0.51
CA CYS A 14 9.84 22.05 -0.05
C CYS A 14 10.43 21.08 0.98
N LEU A 15 11.69 20.67 0.76
CA LEU A 15 12.40 19.72 1.62
C LEU A 15 12.84 20.33 2.95
N ASP A 16 12.99 21.66 3.00
CA ASP A 16 13.32 22.38 4.23
C ASP A 16 12.02 22.67 5.01
N SER A 17 11.89 22.02 6.17
CA SER A 17 10.71 22.12 7.02
C SER A 17 10.46 23.54 7.53
N TYR A 18 11.51 24.34 7.78
CA TYR A 18 11.38 25.73 8.19
C TYR A 18 10.84 26.59 7.05
N GLN A 19 11.43 26.47 5.85
CA GLN A 19 10.99 27.25 4.68
C GLN A 19 9.56 26.89 4.27
N SER A 20 9.24 25.60 4.31
CA SER A 20 7.88 25.09 4.08
C SER A 20 6.89 25.67 5.08
N MET A 21 7.18 25.63 6.39
CA MET A 21 6.27 26.15 7.41
C MET A 21 6.09 27.67 7.31
N TYR A 22 7.18 28.41 7.12
CA TYR A 22 7.16 29.87 7.02
C TYR A 22 6.32 30.35 5.83
N SER A 23 6.56 29.77 4.64
CA SER A 23 5.86 30.14 3.42
C SER A 23 4.37 29.80 3.48
N GLN A 24 4.00 28.62 4.01
CA GLN A 24 2.60 28.24 4.18
C GLN A 24 1.87 29.14 5.18
N MET A 25 2.51 29.50 6.30
CA MET A 25 1.94 30.43 7.27
C MET A 25 1.74 31.83 6.66
N LEU A 26 2.74 32.34 5.92
CA LEU A 26 2.66 33.64 5.25
C LEU A 26 1.50 33.70 4.24
N CYS A 27 1.35 32.67 3.41
CA CYS A 27 0.24 32.58 2.46
C CYS A 27 -1.13 32.49 3.15
N GLY A 28 -1.23 31.75 4.27
CA GLY A 28 -2.45 31.64 5.06
C GLY A 28 -2.84 32.95 5.76
N LEU A 29 -1.87 33.78 6.17
CA LEU A 29 -2.12 35.11 6.72
C LEU A 29 -2.56 36.11 5.64
N CYS A 30 -1.94 36.08 4.47
CA CYS A 30 -2.31 36.96 3.35
C CYS A 30 -3.75 36.76 2.88
N GLN A 31 -4.27 35.53 3.00
CA GLN A 31 -5.61 35.14 2.56
C GLN A 31 -6.59 35.02 3.74
N ASN A 32 -6.32 35.65 4.89
CA ASN A 32 -7.02 35.35 6.15
C ASN A 32 -8.56 35.48 6.11
N ARG A 33 -9.09 36.35 5.24
CA ARG A 33 -10.54 36.56 5.05
C ARG A 33 -11.20 35.47 4.21
N GLU A 34 -10.44 34.75 3.39
CA GLU A 34 -10.95 33.69 2.51
C GLU A 34 -11.00 32.33 3.21
N VAL A 35 -10.25 32.19 4.30
CA VAL A 35 -10.12 30.94 5.07
C VAL A 35 -11.43 30.57 5.76
N VAL A 36 -12.02 29.46 5.32
CA VAL A 36 -13.26 28.88 5.90
C VAL A 36 -13.01 27.67 6.81
N ARG A 37 -11.84 27.04 6.69
CA ARG A 37 -11.40 25.93 7.54
C ARG A 37 -9.89 25.97 7.70
N VAL A 38 -9.40 25.62 8.87
CA VAL A 38 -7.96 25.48 9.17
C VAL A 38 -7.66 24.05 9.57
N GLY A 39 -6.44 23.59 9.37
CA GLY A 39 -6.12 22.20 9.72
C GLY A 39 -4.78 21.68 9.24
N SER A 40 -4.53 20.44 9.64
CA SER A 40 -3.42 19.60 9.22
C SER A 40 -3.79 18.14 9.43
N LEU A 41 -3.00 17.20 8.91
CA LEU A 41 -3.30 15.78 9.05
C LEU A 41 -3.45 15.35 10.53
N PHE A 42 -2.51 15.76 11.38
CA PHE A 42 -2.53 15.50 12.83
C PHE A 42 -2.65 16.77 13.66
N ALA A 43 -3.23 16.64 14.86
CA ALA A 43 -3.35 17.72 15.84
C ALA A 43 -1.99 18.32 16.27
N SER A 44 -1.00 17.45 16.49
CA SER A 44 0.40 17.79 16.77
C SER A 44 1.00 18.77 15.75
N ALA A 45 0.78 18.50 14.46
CA ALA A 45 1.26 19.35 13.38
C ALA A 45 0.59 20.73 13.39
N PHE A 46 -0.71 20.81 13.72
CA PHE A 46 -1.44 22.07 13.85
C PHE A 46 -0.86 22.94 14.97
N ILE A 47 -0.70 22.33 16.14
CA ILE A 47 -0.13 23.00 17.31
C ILE A 47 1.28 23.50 17.04
N ARG A 48 2.10 22.69 16.34
CA ARG A 48 3.46 23.08 15.97
C ARG A 48 3.52 24.37 15.14
N ALA A 49 2.58 24.62 14.22
CA ALA A 49 2.64 25.91 13.54
C ALA A 49 1.91 27.05 14.24
N MET A 50 0.96 26.78 15.15
CA MET A 50 0.53 27.83 16.09
C MET A 50 1.75 28.31 16.90
N ARG A 51 2.60 27.38 17.36
CA ARG A 51 3.88 27.71 17.99
C ARG A 51 4.85 28.43 17.06
N PHE A 52 4.96 27.97 15.81
CA PHE A 52 5.79 28.65 14.82
C PHE A 52 5.36 30.11 14.61
N LEU A 53 4.05 30.37 14.59
CA LEU A 53 3.49 31.71 14.52
C LEU A 53 3.83 32.53 15.77
N GLU A 54 3.72 31.96 16.97
CA GLU A 54 4.15 32.59 18.23
C GLU A 54 5.61 33.06 18.17
N ASP A 55 6.50 32.24 17.61
CA ASP A 55 7.94 32.54 17.55
C ASP A 55 8.32 33.51 16.40
N HIS A 56 7.54 33.56 15.31
CA HIS A 56 7.94 34.22 14.06
C HIS A 56 6.96 35.29 13.55
N TRP A 57 5.86 35.60 14.25
CA TRP A 57 4.85 36.57 13.78
C TRP A 57 5.45 37.94 13.42
N SER A 58 6.47 38.41 14.14
CA SER A 58 7.12 39.70 13.88
C SER A 58 7.79 39.76 12.50
N GLN A 59 8.44 38.66 12.08
CA GLN A 59 9.05 38.53 10.75
C GLN A 59 7.96 38.43 9.68
N LEU A 60 6.91 37.65 9.94
CA LEU A 60 5.78 37.50 9.02
C LEU A 60 5.04 38.82 8.79
N CYS A 61 4.78 39.61 9.84
CA CYS A 61 4.16 40.93 9.71
C CYS A 61 5.02 41.90 8.91
N ASN A 62 6.35 41.86 9.10
CA ASN A 62 7.26 42.69 8.31
C ASN A 62 7.20 42.34 6.82
N ASP A 63 7.21 41.05 6.48
CA ASP A 63 7.14 40.58 5.10
C ASP A 63 5.82 40.97 4.42
N ILE A 64 4.69 40.90 5.14
CA ILE A 64 3.38 41.38 4.66
C ILE A 64 3.39 42.90 4.46
N ARG A 65 3.98 43.65 5.41
CA ARG A 65 4.04 45.11 5.36
C ARG A 65 4.86 45.63 4.17
N THR A 66 6.02 45.02 3.91
CA THR A 66 6.91 45.43 2.81
C THR A 66 6.59 44.76 1.48
N GLY A 67 5.84 43.65 1.51
CA GLY A 67 5.59 42.79 0.34
C GLY A 67 6.86 42.10 -0.17
N THR A 68 7.85 41.87 0.70
CA THR A 68 9.11 41.20 0.37
C THR A 68 9.31 40.00 1.28
N ILE A 69 9.73 38.87 0.72
CA ILE A 69 10.00 37.66 1.49
C ILE A 69 11.32 37.75 2.25
N ASN A 70 11.35 37.21 3.47
CA ASN A 70 12.54 37.12 4.31
C ASN A 70 13.68 36.34 3.62
N ASN A 71 14.90 36.86 3.70
CA ASN A 71 16.12 36.28 3.11
C ASN A 71 16.49 34.88 3.63
N LYS A 72 15.87 34.42 4.73
CA LYS A 72 16.00 33.04 5.21
C LYS A 72 15.36 32.03 4.26
N ILE A 73 14.38 32.45 3.46
CA ILE A 73 13.80 31.62 2.41
C ILE A 73 14.73 31.70 1.21
N THR A 74 15.33 30.57 0.87
CA THR A 74 16.38 30.46 -0.16
C THR A 74 15.92 29.63 -1.35
N ASP A 75 14.89 28.79 -1.20
CA ASP A 75 14.37 27.97 -2.29
C ASP A 75 13.68 28.85 -3.36
N PRO A 76 14.21 28.90 -4.59
CA PRO A 76 13.68 29.79 -5.63
C PRO A 76 12.25 29.43 -6.04
N LYS A 77 11.85 28.15 -5.97
CA LYS A 77 10.49 27.74 -6.35
C LYS A 77 9.48 28.23 -5.32
N VAL A 78 9.83 28.14 -4.04
CA VAL A 78 9.00 28.64 -2.94
C VAL A 78 8.88 30.16 -3.02
N ILE A 79 10.00 30.86 -3.27
CA ILE A 79 10.00 32.33 -3.44
C ILE A 79 9.07 32.73 -4.58
N GLU A 80 9.20 32.11 -5.77
CA GLU A 80 8.36 32.44 -6.92
C GLU A 80 6.86 32.22 -6.63
N ALA A 81 6.53 31.12 -5.94
CA ALA A 81 5.16 30.77 -5.61
C ALA A 81 4.54 31.74 -4.58
N VAL A 82 5.29 32.07 -3.52
CA VAL A 82 4.84 33.02 -2.49
C VAL A 82 4.68 34.43 -3.05
N MET A 83 5.61 34.88 -3.90
CA MET A 83 5.57 36.22 -4.51
C MET A 83 4.36 36.44 -5.45
N LYS A 84 3.68 35.37 -5.90
CA LYS A 84 2.40 35.47 -6.64
C LYS A 84 1.24 35.90 -5.74
N ILE A 85 1.35 35.60 -4.43
CA ILE A 85 0.30 35.86 -3.42
C ILE A 85 0.64 37.10 -2.60
N LEU A 86 1.90 37.22 -2.15
CA LEU A 86 2.38 38.28 -1.28
C LEU A 86 2.29 39.65 -1.98
N LYS A 87 1.55 40.57 -1.37
CA LYS A 87 1.45 41.98 -1.79
C LYS A 87 1.69 42.87 -0.56
N PRO A 88 2.28 44.06 -0.74
CA PRO A 88 2.44 45.00 0.38
C PRO A 88 1.07 45.39 0.95
N ASP A 89 0.81 45.02 2.21
CA ASP A 89 -0.42 45.35 2.92
C ASP A 89 -0.10 45.74 4.38
N SER A 90 -0.02 47.04 4.64
CA SER A 90 0.28 47.55 5.98
C SER A 90 -0.89 47.39 6.95
N GLU A 91 -2.14 47.45 6.46
CA GLU A 91 -3.33 47.30 7.32
C GLU A 91 -3.43 45.88 7.86
N LEU A 92 -3.19 44.87 7.01
CA LEU A 92 -3.16 43.48 7.41
C LEU A 92 -2.02 43.19 8.40
N ALA A 93 -0.82 43.73 8.14
CA ALA A 93 0.32 43.56 9.03
C ALA A 93 0.06 44.14 10.43
N ASP A 94 -0.50 45.36 10.51
CA ASP A 94 -0.82 46.03 11.77
C ASP A 94 -1.94 45.28 12.53
N PHE A 95 -2.92 44.72 11.81
CA PHE A 95 -3.95 43.86 12.39
C PHE A 95 -3.37 42.58 13.01
N ILE A 96 -2.50 41.86 12.29
CA ILE A 96 -1.87 40.63 12.80
C ILE A 96 -0.97 40.94 14.00
N GLU A 97 -0.19 42.03 13.92
CA GLU A 97 0.66 42.48 15.03
C GLU A 97 -0.14 42.84 16.28
N ALA A 98 -1.29 43.51 16.13
CA ALA A 98 -2.18 43.83 17.25
C ALA A 98 -2.80 42.57 17.90
N GLU A 99 -3.05 41.51 17.14
CA GLU A 99 -3.59 40.25 17.66
C GLU A 99 -2.54 39.35 18.29
N CYS A 100 -1.35 39.25 17.69
CA CYS A 100 -0.25 38.39 18.16
C CYS A 100 0.54 39.00 19.33
N SER A 101 0.51 40.32 19.53
CA SER A 101 1.18 41.00 20.64
C SER A 101 0.44 40.91 21.99
N LYS A 102 -0.75 40.31 22.02
CA LYS A 102 -1.54 40.11 23.25
C LYS A 102 -0.92 39.01 24.14
N ASP A 103 -1.08 39.17 25.45
CA ASP A 103 -0.58 38.20 26.44
C ASP A 103 -1.27 36.81 26.34
N SER A 104 -2.52 36.77 25.87
CA SER A 104 -3.29 35.52 25.70
C SER A 104 -3.53 35.18 24.23
N TRP A 105 -3.17 33.95 23.88
CA TRP A 105 -3.38 33.34 22.57
C TRP A 105 -4.65 32.47 22.51
N GLU A 106 -5.45 32.48 23.58
CA GLU A 106 -6.74 31.78 23.63
C GLU A 106 -7.66 32.26 22.51
N GLY A 107 -8.06 31.39 21.57
CA GLY A 107 -8.91 31.75 20.46
C GLY A 107 -8.23 32.49 19.31
N ILE A 108 -6.89 32.54 19.27
CA ILE A 108 -6.12 33.22 18.21
C ILE A 108 -6.56 32.82 16.81
N VAL A 109 -6.93 31.56 16.59
CA VAL A 109 -7.38 31.06 15.28
C VAL A 109 -8.61 31.84 14.79
N THR A 110 -9.61 32.01 15.65
CA THR A 110 -10.83 32.76 15.32
C THR A 110 -10.61 34.26 15.21
N ARG A 111 -9.52 34.79 15.80
CA ARG A 111 -9.18 36.20 15.68
C ARG A 111 -8.46 36.50 14.36
N LEU A 112 -7.45 35.71 14.03
CA LEU A 112 -6.69 35.88 12.79
C LEU A 112 -7.49 35.45 11.55
N TRP A 113 -8.23 34.35 11.66
CA TRP A 113 -9.08 33.78 10.60
C TRP A 113 -10.55 33.77 11.03
N PRO A 114 -11.24 34.93 10.98
CA PRO A 114 -12.59 35.09 11.55
C PRO A 114 -13.69 34.28 10.85
N ASN A 115 -13.46 33.86 9.60
CA ASN A 115 -14.42 33.09 8.82
C ASN A 115 -14.32 31.57 9.03
N THR A 116 -13.35 31.11 9.84
CA THR A 116 -13.12 29.70 10.14
C THR A 116 -14.35 29.06 10.78
N LYS A 117 -14.82 27.95 10.20
CA LYS A 117 -15.99 27.20 10.67
C LYS A 117 -15.64 26.00 11.55
N TYR A 118 -14.51 25.37 11.30
CA TYR A 118 -14.05 24.18 12.03
C TYR A 118 -12.53 23.99 11.83
N VAL A 119 -11.94 23.15 12.68
CA VAL A 119 -10.54 22.72 12.61
C VAL A 119 -10.50 21.28 12.11
N ASP A 120 -9.91 21.05 10.93
CA ASP A 120 -9.78 19.74 10.28
C ASP A 120 -8.47 19.07 10.70
N VAL A 121 -8.54 18.16 11.67
CA VAL A 121 -7.40 17.48 12.29
C VAL A 121 -7.80 16.10 12.79
N VAL A 122 -6.91 15.11 12.67
CA VAL A 122 -7.09 13.84 13.37
C VAL A 122 -6.87 14.05 14.88
N VAL A 123 -7.94 13.82 15.65
CA VAL A 123 -8.01 13.96 17.12
C VAL A 123 -8.39 12.66 17.83
N THR A 124 -8.45 11.55 17.10
CA THR A 124 -8.74 10.22 17.65
C THR A 124 -7.44 9.49 18.04
N GLY A 125 -7.57 8.44 18.86
CA GLY A 125 -6.41 7.66 19.31
C GLY A 125 -5.43 8.48 20.15
N ALA A 126 -4.14 8.37 19.85
CA ALA A 126 -3.08 9.11 20.56
C ALA A 126 -3.24 10.63 20.44
N MET A 127 -3.82 11.13 19.35
CA MET A 127 -3.99 12.57 19.12
C MET A 127 -5.06 13.22 20.00
N SER A 128 -5.88 12.42 20.68
CA SER A 128 -6.90 12.93 21.62
C SER A 128 -6.29 13.74 22.79
N GLN A 129 -5.01 13.51 23.10
CA GLN A 129 -4.27 14.24 24.13
C GLN A 129 -4.16 15.75 23.82
N TYR A 130 -4.22 16.13 22.54
CA TYR A 130 -4.08 17.51 22.08
C TYR A 130 -5.39 18.30 22.07
N ILE A 131 -6.54 17.66 22.32
CA ILE A 131 -7.86 18.31 22.29
C ILE A 131 -7.92 19.58 23.17
N PRO A 132 -7.48 19.57 24.44
CA PRO A 132 -7.55 20.77 25.28
C PRO A 132 -6.75 21.95 24.73
N MET A 133 -5.61 21.67 24.10
CA MET A 133 -4.76 22.71 23.50
C MET A 133 -5.34 23.26 22.20
N LEU A 134 -5.95 22.39 21.39
CA LEU A 134 -6.71 22.81 20.21
C LEU A 134 -7.91 23.68 20.60
N ASP A 135 -8.63 23.32 21.66
CA ASP A 135 -9.76 24.12 22.17
C ASP A 135 -9.30 25.49 22.67
N TYR A 136 -8.14 25.55 23.34
CA TYR A 136 -7.50 26.80 23.75
C TYR A 136 -7.20 27.71 22.56
N TYR A 137 -6.50 27.23 21.51
CA TYR A 137 -6.17 28.08 20.35
C TYR A 137 -7.38 28.41 19.46
N SER A 138 -8.36 27.51 19.40
CA SER A 138 -9.50 27.63 18.49
C SER A 138 -10.75 28.26 19.10
N ASN A 139 -10.76 28.53 20.41
CA ASN A 139 -11.95 28.99 21.14
C ASN A 139 -13.12 27.99 21.01
N SER A 140 -12.82 26.70 21.18
CA SER A 140 -13.78 25.59 21.06
C SER A 140 -14.51 25.50 19.71
N LEU A 141 -13.81 25.78 18.60
CA LEU A 141 -14.35 25.48 17.27
C LEU A 141 -14.55 23.96 17.10
N PRO A 142 -15.51 23.51 16.29
CA PRO A 142 -15.69 22.09 16.00
C PRO A 142 -14.39 21.45 15.50
N LEU A 143 -13.91 20.42 16.18
CA LEU A 143 -12.77 19.62 15.77
C LEU A 143 -13.26 18.45 14.91
N VAL A 144 -12.88 18.46 13.63
CA VAL A 144 -13.38 17.52 12.63
C VAL A 144 -12.27 16.54 12.26
N SER A 145 -12.52 15.25 12.50
CA SER A 145 -11.69 14.17 11.96
C SER A 145 -12.40 13.50 10.79
N THR A 146 -11.89 13.73 9.58
CA THR A 146 -12.55 13.38 8.32
C THR A 146 -12.26 11.97 7.84
N VAL A 147 -10.98 11.57 7.84
CA VAL A 147 -10.51 10.34 7.18
C VAL A 147 -9.79 9.44 8.17
N TYR A 148 -9.96 8.13 8.00
CA TYR A 148 -9.17 7.08 8.63
C TYR A 148 -8.42 6.31 7.53
N GLY A 149 -7.10 6.22 7.65
CA GLY A 149 -6.24 5.56 6.68
C GLY A 149 -4.83 5.31 7.23
N SER A 150 -4.07 4.50 6.51
CA SER A 150 -2.68 4.20 6.79
C SER A 150 -1.84 4.18 5.51
N SER A 151 -0.53 3.96 5.63
CA SER A 151 0.35 3.79 4.48
C SER A 151 0.01 2.54 3.66
N GLU A 152 -0.56 1.52 4.31
CA GLU A 152 -0.95 0.26 3.68
C GLU A 152 -2.26 0.36 2.89
N CYS A 153 -3.24 1.13 3.39
CA CYS A 153 -4.55 1.28 2.76
C CYS A 153 -5.30 2.51 3.28
N SER A 154 -6.09 3.14 2.41
CA SER A 154 -7.12 4.10 2.81
C SER A 154 -8.34 3.34 3.30
N PHE A 155 -8.78 3.54 4.54
CA PHE A 155 -9.79 2.68 5.15
C PHE A 155 -11.21 3.24 5.03
N GLY A 156 -11.42 4.45 5.51
CA GLY A 156 -12.77 4.95 5.74
C GLY A 156 -12.89 6.44 6.02
N ILE A 157 -14.14 6.88 6.16
CA ILE A 157 -14.49 8.29 6.39
C ILE A 157 -15.47 8.44 7.56
N ASN A 158 -15.42 9.59 8.22
CA ASN A 158 -16.40 9.96 9.21
C ASN A 158 -17.63 10.58 8.54
N LEU A 159 -18.79 9.89 8.63
CA LEU A 159 -20.04 10.38 8.06
C LEU A 159 -20.71 11.51 8.85
N ASN A 160 -20.34 11.67 10.12
CA ASN A 160 -20.82 12.77 10.95
C ASN A 160 -19.63 13.62 11.41
N PRO A 161 -19.05 14.44 10.51
CA PRO A 161 -17.80 15.16 10.78
C PRO A 161 -17.91 16.13 11.97
N LEU A 162 -19.10 16.64 12.28
CA LEU A 162 -19.35 17.62 13.35
C LEU A 162 -19.67 16.99 14.71
N CYS A 163 -19.53 15.67 14.85
CA CYS A 163 -19.69 15.01 16.15
C CYS A 163 -18.58 15.42 17.14
N LYS A 164 -18.80 15.13 18.42
CA LYS A 164 -17.77 15.37 19.44
C LYS A 164 -16.56 14.47 19.18
N PRO A 165 -15.32 14.91 19.48
CA PRO A 165 -14.12 14.09 19.31
C PRO A 165 -14.17 12.71 19.97
N SER A 166 -14.86 12.59 21.11
CA SER A 166 -15.04 11.33 21.84
C SER A 166 -16.02 10.35 21.19
N GLU A 167 -16.86 10.83 20.28
CA GLU A 167 -17.93 10.07 19.62
C GLU A 167 -17.61 9.72 18.16
N VAL A 168 -16.40 10.07 17.68
CA VAL A 168 -15.98 9.87 16.30
C VAL A 168 -16.05 8.38 15.93
N SER A 169 -16.76 8.11 14.85
CA SER A 169 -16.89 6.78 14.26
C SER A 169 -16.60 6.83 12.76
N TYR A 170 -15.71 5.97 12.29
CA TYR A 170 -15.34 5.88 10.88
C TYR A 170 -16.14 4.75 10.21
N MET A 171 -16.77 5.05 9.09
CA MET A 171 -17.30 4.04 8.18
C MET A 171 -16.19 3.59 7.25
N LEU A 172 -15.89 2.30 7.24
CA LEU A 172 -14.99 1.71 6.26
C LEU A 172 -15.66 1.71 4.88
N ILE A 173 -14.94 2.13 3.85
CA ILE A 173 -15.45 2.18 2.48
C ILE A 173 -15.16 0.82 1.82
N PRO A 174 -16.17 -0.02 1.54
CA PRO A 174 -15.95 -1.42 1.11
C PRO A 174 -15.17 -1.57 -0.20
N THR A 175 -15.10 -0.52 -1.03
CA THR A 175 -14.37 -0.53 -2.30
C THR A 175 -12.86 -0.35 -2.15
N MET A 176 -12.36 0.13 -1.00
CA MET A 176 -10.94 0.46 -0.81
C MET A 176 -10.05 -0.77 -0.62
N GLY A 177 -10.61 -1.86 -0.13
CA GLY A 177 -9.92 -3.12 0.12
C GLY A 177 -10.88 -4.14 0.71
N TYR A 178 -10.43 -5.39 0.81
CA TYR A 178 -11.20 -6.42 1.50
C TYR A 178 -10.82 -6.41 2.99
N PHE A 179 -11.81 -6.19 3.86
CA PHE A 179 -11.61 -5.98 5.30
C PHE A 179 -12.13 -7.17 6.10
N GLU A 180 -11.24 -7.73 6.90
CA GLU A 180 -11.48 -8.82 7.86
C GLU A 180 -11.18 -8.31 9.28
N PHE A 181 -11.74 -8.97 10.28
CA PHE A 181 -11.70 -8.54 11.68
C PHE A 181 -11.34 -9.69 12.61
N LEU A 182 -10.28 -9.54 13.41
CA LEU A 182 -9.87 -10.54 14.39
C LEU A 182 -10.39 -10.15 15.79
N PRO A 183 -11.24 -10.96 16.45
CA PRO A 183 -11.81 -10.58 17.76
C PRO A 183 -10.76 -10.50 18.88
N MET A 184 -10.78 -9.43 19.67
CA MET A 184 -9.82 -9.23 20.79
C MET A 184 -10.21 -9.98 22.07
N ASN A 185 -11.50 -10.12 22.36
CA ASN A 185 -11.98 -10.85 23.54
C ASN A 185 -12.15 -12.34 23.24
N ARG A 186 -11.10 -13.13 23.48
CA ARG A 186 -11.12 -14.60 23.37
C ARG A 186 -11.64 -15.32 24.63
N SER A 187 -12.07 -14.61 25.68
CA SER A 187 -12.15 -15.18 27.05
C SER A 187 -13.50 -15.17 27.77
N ASN A 188 -14.63 -14.78 27.16
CA ASN A 188 -15.90 -14.72 27.92
C ASN A 188 -17.16 -15.39 27.29
N GLU A 189 -17.08 -16.08 26.14
CA GLU A 189 -18.24 -16.80 25.58
C GLU A 189 -18.11 -18.34 25.53
N PHE A 190 -16.99 -18.92 25.98
CA PHE A 190 -16.82 -20.37 26.09
C PHE A 190 -16.20 -20.79 27.42
N ILE A 191 -16.88 -20.51 28.53
CA ILE A 191 -16.74 -21.33 29.75
C ILE A 191 -17.93 -22.28 29.77
N ASP A 192 -17.92 -23.23 28.84
CA ASP A 192 -18.69 -24.47 28.96
C ASP A 192 -18.04 -25.58 28.12
N SER A 193 -16.72 -25.74 28.24
CA SER A 193 -16.07 -27.04 28.08
C SER A 193 -14.59 -26.93 28.46
N ILE A 194 -14.21 -27.75 29.43
CA ILE A 194 -12.84 -27.93 29.92
C ILE A 194 -11.94 -28.40 28.77
N SER A 195 -11.00 -27.56 28.34
CA SER A 195 -9.72 -28.02 27.79
C SER A 195 -8.66 -26.93 27.94
N ILE A 196 -7.56 -27.35 28.55
CA ILE A 196 -6.40 -26.60 29.00
C ILE A 196 -5.77 -25.77 27.87
N SER A 197 -5.35 -24.55 28.24
CA SER A 197 -4.60 -23.60 27.43
C SER A 197 -3.29 -24.20 26.89
N THR A 198 -3.29 -24.56 25.61
CA THR A 198 -2.11 -24.66 24.76
C THR A 198 -2.18 -23.55 23.69
N PRO A 199 -1.06 -22.91 23.32
CA PRO A 199 -1.07 -21.93 22.23
C PRO A 199 -1.49 -22.66 20.94
N LEU A 200 -2.58 -22.21 20.32
CA LEU A 200 -3.10 -22.76 19.07
C LEU A 200 -2.13 -22.42 17.92
N ASN A 201 -2.02 -23.32 16.95
CA ASN A 201 -1.21 -23.13 15.74
C ASN A 201 -1.80 -22.00 14.87
N GLU A 202 -0.96 -21.31 14.08
CA GLU A 202 -1.35 -20.24 13.13
C GLU A 202 -2.49 -20.62 12.16
N LYS A 203 -2.75 -21.92 11.96
CA LYS A 203 -3.84 -22.43 11.12
C LYS A 203 -5.23 -22.33 11.76
N ASP A 204 -5.33 -22.38 13.08
CA ASP A 204 -6.61 -22.30 13.80
C ASP A 204 -7.07 -20.84 13.99
N GLU A 205 -6.14 -19.89 14.03
CA GLU A 205 -6.46 -18.44 14.07
C GLU A 205 -7.04 -17.93 12.73
N GLN A 206 -6.69 -18.58 11.61
CA GLN A 206 -7.20 -18.21 10.29
C GLN A 206 -8.70 -18.50 10.09
N GLN A 207 -9.29 -19.36 10.94
CA GLN A 207 -10.72 -19.72 10.90
C GLN A 207 -11.63 -18.82 11.75
N LEU A 208 -11.06 -17.88 12.52
CA LEU A 208 -11.80 -17.05 13.49
C LEU A 208 -11.93 -15.57 13.08
N VAL A 209 -11.50 -15.22 11.87
CA VAL A 209 -11.70 -13.86 11.33
C VAL A 209 -13.15 -13.68 10.90
N VAL A 210 -13.67 -12.47 11.11
CA VAL A 210 -15.04 -12.08 10.81
C VAL A 210 -15.02 -11.10 9.64
N ASP A 211 -15.95 -11.20 8.69
CA ASP A 211 -16.06 -10.23 7.61
C ASP A 211 -16.61 -8.90 8.08
N LEU A 212 -16.44 -7.87 7.25
CA LEU A 212 -16.99 -6.53 7.48
C LEU A 212 -18.48 -6.53 7.86
N VAL A 213 -19.30 -7.38 7.26
CA VAL A 213 -20.75 -7.38 7.52
C VAL A 213 -21.14 -8.11 8.81
N ASP A 214 -20.29 -9.01 9.29
CA ASP A 214 -20.60 -9.94 10.38
C ASP A 214 -20.06 -9.51 11.75
N VAL A 215 -19.44 -8.33 11.82
CA VAL A 215 -18.97 -7.76 13.09
C VAL A 215 -20.14 -7.55 14.08
N LYS A 216 -19.88 -7.46 15.37
CA LYS A 216 -20.93 -7.27 16.40
C LYS A 216 -20.78 -5.92 17.09
N ILE A 217 -21.90 -5.21 17.26
CA ILE A 217 -21.93 -3.91 17.96
C ILE A 217 -21.33 -4.05 19.35
N GLY A 218 -20.44 -3.13 19.71
CA GLY A 218 -19.77 -3.08 21.02
C GLY A 218 -18.57 -4.02 21.14
N GLN A 219 -18.35 -4.94 20.22
CA GLN A 219 -17.19 -5.83 20.22
C GLN A 219 -15.96 -5.15 19.63
N GLU A 220 -14.79 -5.51 20.17
CA GLU A 220 -13.48 -5.00 19.75
C GLU A 220 -12.77 -6.02 18.85
N TYR A 221 -12.24 -5.52 17.74
CA TYR A 221 -11.57 -6.31 16.72
C TYR A 221 -10.27 -5.64 16.29
N GLU A 222 -9.28 -6.43 15.93
CA GLU A 222 -8.12 -5.98 15.18
C GLU A 222 -8.41 -6.00 13.68
N LEU A 223 -8.02 -4.93 12.98
CA LEU A 223 -8.22 -4.79 11.55
C LEU A 223 -7.22 -5.62 10.75
N VAL A 224 -7.75 -6.45 9.85
CA VAL A 224 -7.01 -7.23 8.86
C VAL A 224 -7.42 -6.78 7.47
N VAL A 225 -6.45 -6.44 6.62
CA VAL A 225 -6.74 -5.88 5.30
C VAL A 225 -6.10 -6.70 4.18
N THR A 226 -6.84 -6.88 3.10
CA THR A 226 -6.33 -7.32 1.81
C THR A 226 -6.44 -6.18 0.80
N THR A 227 -5.32 -5.74 0.22
CA THR A 227 -5.24 -4.55 -0.65
C THR A 227 -4.93 -4.92 -2.09
N TYR A 228 -5.31 -4.04 -3.03
CA TYR A 228 -4.95 -4.17 -4.44
C TYR A 228 -3.43 -4.19 -4.69
N SER A 229 -2.65 -3.60 -3.78
CA SER A 229 -1.18 -3.53 -3.87
C SER A 229 -0.48 -4.80 -3.38
N GLY A 230 -1.21 -5.90 -3.15
CA GLY A 230 -0.63 -7.21 -2.85
C GLY A 230 -0.35 -7.49 -1.37
N LEU A 231 -0.96 -6.72 -0.45
CA LEU A 231 -1.02 -7.12 0.96
C LEU A 231 -2.21 -8.07 1.14
N TYR A 232 -1.97 -9.27 1.66
CA TYR A 232 -3.00 -10.31 1.81
C TYR A 232 -3.16 -10.68 3.28
N ARG A 233 -4.37 -10.51 3.80
CA ARG A 233 -4.72 -10.74 5.22
C ARG A 233 -3.69 -10.10 6.16
N TYR A 234 -3.26 -8.89 5.82
CA TYR A 234 -2.26 -8.15 6.57
C TYR A 234 -2.88 -7.57 7.84
N ARG A 235 -2.32 -7.93 8.99
CA ARG A 235 -2.71 -7.38 10.29
C ARG A 235 -2.21 -5.95 10.41
N VAL A 236 -3.13 -4.99 10.41
CA VAL A 236 -2.81 -3.55 10.54
C VAL A 236 -2.31 -3.25 11.97
N GLY A 237 -2.77 -4.04 12.95
CA GLY A 237 -2.51 -3.83 14.37
C GLY A 237 -3.41 -2.74 14.99
N ASP A 238 -4.35 -2.17 14.25
CA ASP A 238 -5.31 -1.20 14.78
C ASP A 238 -6.50 -1.93 15.40
N VAL A 239 -6.84 -1.58 16.64
CA VAL A 239 -7.99 -2.12 17.38
C VAL A 239 -9.17 -1.17 17.27
N LEU A 240 -10.26 -1.69 16.73
CA LEU A 240 -11.49 -0.99 16.39
C LEU A 240 -12.66 -1.57 17.17
N ARG A 241 -13.52 -0.70 17.71
CA ARG A 241 -14.78 -1.12 18.35
C ARG A 241 -15.95 -0.77 17.45
N VAL A 242 -16.85 -1.72 17.23
CA VAL A 242 -18.04 -1.47 16.40
C VAL A 242 -18.99 -0.52 17.14
N ALA A 243 -19.18 0.67 16.59
CA ALA A 243 -20.04 1.72 17.15
C ALA A 243 -21.51 1.54 16.73
N GLY A 244 -21.73 1.03 15.52
CA GLY A 244 -23.06 0.88 14.95
C GLY A 244 -22.99 0.58 13.45
N TYR A 245 -24.12 0.71 12.78
CA TYR A 245 -24.24 0.48 11.34
C TYR A 245 -24.89 1.67 10.67
N LYS A 246 -24.41 1.97 9.48
CA LYS A 246 -25.11 2.87 8.56
C LYS A 246 -25.45 2.05 7.33
N ASN A 247 -26.74 1.84 7.15
CA ASN A 247 -27.27 0.81 6.25
C ASN A 247 -26.68 -0.56 6.68
N ASN A 248 -25.97 -1.24 5.78
CA ASN A 248 -25.33 -2.53 6.07
C ASN A 248 -23.82 -2.41 6.38
N THR A 249 -23.26 -1.20 6.35
CA THR A 249 -21.83 -1.00 6.56
C THR A 249 -21.56 -0.60 8.01
N PRO A 250 -20.68 -1.31 8.74
CA PRO A 250 -20.36 -1.00 10.12
C PRO A 250 -19.57 0.32 10.23
N GLN A 251 -19.73 0.95 11.40
CA GLN A 251 -18.97 2.11 11.83
C GLN A 251 -18.11 1.73 13.02
N PHE A 252 -16.88 2.23 13.06
CA PHE A 252 -15.89 1.85 14.06
C PHE A 252 -15.37 3.05 14.84
N ASN A 253 -15.31 2.93 16.17
CA ASN A 253 -14.49 3.81 16.99
C ASN A 253 -13.05 3.29 16.98
N PHE A 254 -12.09 4.17 16.72
CA PHE A 254 -10.68 3.85 16.89
C PHE A 254 -10.34 3.81 18.38
N ILE A 255 -9.86 2.66 18.88
CA ILE A 255 -9.50 2.50 20.29
C ILE A 255 -8.01 2.74 20.49
N ARG A 256 -7.17 1.94 19.84
CA ARG A 256 -5.71 2.00 19.96
C ARG A 256 -5.04 1.22 18.84
N ARG A 257 -3.76 1.46 18.64
CA ARG A 257 -2.89 0.52 17.92
C ARG A 257 -2.24 -0.42 18.93
N GLU A 258 -2.28 -1.71 18.64
CA GLU A 258 -1.67 -2.76 19.46
C GLU A 258 -0.16 -2.49 19.62
N ASN A 259 0.37 -2.79 20.79
CA ASN A 259 1.78 -2.64 21.17
C ASN A 259 2.34 -1.20 21.21
N VAL A 260 1.57 -0.15 20.94
CA VAL A 260 2.09 1.24 21.05
C VAL A 260 1.90 1.79 22.47
N ILE A 261 2.99 2.20 23.11
CA ILE A 261 2.97 2.77 24.47
C ILE A 261 3.22 4.29 24.49
N LEU A 262 4.06 4.81 23.60
CA LEU A 262 4.38 6.24 23.48
C LEU A 262 4.22 6.71 22.03
N SER A 263 3.74 7.95 21.88
CA SER A 263 3.56 8.61 20.59
C SER A 263 3.35 10.12 20.80
N ILE A 264 4.13 10.96 20.12
CA ILE A 264 3.96 12.42 20.07
C ILE A 264 3.34 12.86 18.74
N ASP A 265 3.88 12.38 17.61
CA ASP A 265 3.47 12.73 16.25
C ASP A 265 3.21 11.43 15.44
N PHE A 266 4.09 11.11 14.49
CA PHE A 266 4.06 9.85 13.73
C PHE A 266 4.78 8.69 14.43
N ASP A 267 5.63 9.00 15.41
CA ASP A 267 6.40 8.03 16.17
C ASP A 267 5.49 7.07 16.95
N LYS A 268 5.84 5.79 16.92
CA LYS A 268 5.09 4.71 17.57
C LYS A 268 6.06 3.80 18.29
N THR A 269 6.38 4.12 19.54
CA THR A 269 7.30 3.32 20.33
C THR A 269 6.53 2.23 21.09
N ASN A 270 6.98 0.98 20.96
CA ASN A 270 6.43 -0.15 21.68
C ASN A 270 7.20 -0.45 22.98
N GLU A 271 6.63 -1.30 23.83
CA GLU A 271 7.24 -1.66 25.12
C GLU A 271 8.58 -2.37 24.96
N PHE A 272 8.72 -3.20 23.92
CA PHE A 272 9.95 -3.94 23.65
C PHE A 272 11.09 -3.00 23.26
N ASP A 273 10.84 -2.05 22.37
CA ASP A 273 11.80 -1.03 21.93
C ASP A 273 12.19 -0.13 23.09
N LEU A 274 11.23 0.25 23.95
CA LEU A 274 11.54 1.02 25.15
C LEU A 274 12.40 0.22 26.14
N GLN A 275 12.07 -1.04 26.39
CA GLN A 275 12.86 -1.91 27.28
C GLN A 275 14.27 -2.15 26.73
N LYS A 276 14.38 -2.36 25.42
CA LYS A 276 15.66 -2.47 24.72
C LYS A 276 16.47 -1.17 24.84
N ALA A 277 15.85 -0.02 24.65
CA ALA A 277 16.50 1.27 24.78
C ALA A 277 17.03 1.50 26.21
N VAL A 278 16.24 1.20 27.25
CA VAL A 278 16.69 1.29 28.65
C VAL A 278 17.82 0.30 28.97
N ASN A 279 17.76 -0.92 28.42
CA ASN A 279 18.80 -1.93 28.62
C ASN A 279 20.15 -1.51 27.98
N ASN A 280 20.13 -0.83 26.84
CA ASN A 280 21.35 -0.34 26.18
C ASN A 280 22.11 0.67 27.07
N VAL A 281 21.40 1.40 27.93
CA VAL A 281 21.99 2.37 28.84
C VAL A 281 22.72 1.72 30.02
N ALA A 282 22.47 0.44 30.30
CA ALA A 282 23.17 -0.27 31.38
C ALA A 282 24.70 -0.14 31.26
N ASN A 283 25.23 -0.13 30.04
CA ASN A 283 26.66 0.06 29.78
C ASN A 283 27.19 1.42 30.25
N ASN A 284 26.38 2.49 30.17
CA ASN A 284 26.78 3.84 30.58
C ASN A 284 26.77 3.99 32.10
N LEU A 285 25.92 3.23 32.80
CA LEU A 285 25.77 3.27 34.25
C LEU A 285 26.70 2.29 34.99
N MET A 286 27.16 1.22 34.32
CA MET A 286 28.10 0.22 34.88
C MET A 286 29.34 0.82 35.57
N PRO A 287 30.03 1.84 35.01
CA PRO A 287 31.23 2.42 35.63
C PRO A 287 30.99 3.07 37.00
N PHE A 288 29.73 3.40 37.33
CA PHE A 288 29.34 4.09 38.56
C PHE A 288 28.65 3.17 39.58
N ASP A 289 28.67 1.85 39.36
CA ASP A 289 27.92 0.86 40.15
C ASP A 289 26.46 1.29 40.41
N ALA A 290 25.86 1.88 39.38
CA ALA A 290 24.50 2.39 39.38
C ALA A 290 23.63 1.51 38.50
N ARG A 291 22.42 1.22 38.98
CA ARG A 291 21.43 0.47 38.21
C ARG A 291 20.06 1.12 38.29
N VAL A 292 19.33 1.03 37.19
CA VAL A 292 17.90 1.35 37.15
C VAL A 292 17.17 0.23 37.89
N VAL A 293 16.52 0.57 39.00
CA VAL A 293 15.70 -0.35 39.81
C VAL A 293 14.40 -0.61 39.08
N ASP A 294 13.71 0.46 38.70
CA ASP A 294 12.50 0.42 37.91
C ASP A 294 12.35 1.73 37.12
N TYR A 295 11.50 1.67 36.09
CA TYR A 295 11.22 2.82 35.25
C TYR A 295 9.79 2.80 34.70
N THR A 296 9.27 4.00 34.42
CA THR A 296 8.07 4.20 33.62
C THR A 296 8.26 5.37 32.66
N SER A 297 7.35 5.53 31.70
CA SER A 297 7.37 6.61 30.72
C SER A 297 6.06 7.39 30.69
N TYR A 298 6.11 8.62 30.18
CA TYR A 298 4.94 9.35 29.70
C TYR A 298 5.31 10.24 28.51
N ALA A 299 4.32 10.58 27.70
CA ALA A 299 4.45 11.53 26.61
C ALA A 299 4.06 12.93 27.12
N ASP A 300 5.04 13.84 27.20
CA ASP A 300 4.79 15.22 27.61
C ASP A 300 4.37 16.08 26.43
N ILE A 301 3.23 16.73 26.59
CA ILE A 301 2.62 17.63 25.61
C ILE A 301 2.48 19.05 26.14
N ALA A 302 2.94 19.33 27.37
CA ALA A 302 2.92 20.67 27.95
C ALA A 302 3.90 21.60 27.23
N THR A 303 5.01 21.05 26.75
CA THR A 303 5.98 21.72 25.89
C THR A 303 5.71 21.41 24.42
N ILE A 304 5.96 22.38 23.54
CA ILE A 304 5.83 22.21 22.08
C ILE A 304 7.20 22.45 21.43
N PRO A 305 7.74 21.50 20.65
CA PRO A 305 7.21 20.16 20.40
C PRO A 305 7.17 19.29 21.68
N GLY A 306 6.20 18.38 21.76
CA GLY A 306 6.11 17.42 22.86
C GLY A 306 7.30 16.46 22.86
N HIS A 307 7.60 15.85 24.00
CA HIS A 307 8.76 14.97 24.16
C HIS A 307 8.46 13.78 25.07
N TYR A 308 9.32 12.77 25.00
CA TYR A 308 9.23 11.61 25.89
C TYR A 308 9.90 11.93 27.22
N VAL A 309 9.25 11.51 28.31
CA VAL A 309 9.81 11.59 29.66
C VAL A 309 9.86 10.20 30.27
N LEU A 310 11.03 9.85 30.79
CA LEU A 310 11.28 8.60 31.50
C LEU A 310 11.55 8.88 32.98
N PHE A 311 10.75 8.27 33.85
CA PHE A 311 10.98 8.31 35.30
C PHE A 311 11.85 7.14 35.71
N TRP A 312 12.99 7.40 36.33
CA TRP A 312 13.98 6.40 36.72
C TRP A 312 14.18 6.40 38.23
N GLU A 313 13.98 5.24 38.85
CA GLU A 313 14.45 5.01 40.23
C GLU A 313 15.83 4.35 40.17
N LEU A 314 16.85 5.10 40.59
CA LEU A 314 18.23 4.63 40.55
C LEU A 314 18.66 4.09 41.92
N ARG A 315 19.38 2.97 41.88
CA ARG A 315 20.16 2.50 43.02
C ARG A 315 21.63 2.61 42.66
N ALA A 316 22.28 3.61 43.26
CA ALA A 316 23.72 3.82 43.17
C ALA A 316 24.37 3.46 44.50
N ASN A 317 25.40 2.61 44.47
CA ASN A 317 26.19 2.29 45.66
C ASN A 317 27.48 3.12 45.77
N ALA A 318 27.82 3.92 44.75
CA ALA A 318 29.15 4.53 44.63
C ALA A 318 29.23 5.98 45.10
N SER A 319 30.33 6.28 45.79
CA SER A 319 31.01 7.59 45.71
C SER A 319 32.10 7.47 44.63
N PRO A 320 32.19 8.37 43.63
CA PRO A 320 31.49 9.65 43.47
C PRO A 320 30.08 9.53 42.86
N PRO A 321 29.23 10.58 43.01
CA PRO A 321 27.91 10.62 42.39
C PRO A 321 27.99 10.60 40.87
N ILE A 322 26.93 10.11 40.21
CA ILE A 322 26.83 10.05 38.75
C ILE A 322 26.91 11.47 38.19
N PRO A 323 27.90 11.78 37.31
CA PRO A 323 28.00 13.09 36.68
C PRO A 323 26.78 13.39 35.82
N HIS A 324 26.39 14.68 35.74
CA HIS A 324 25.26 15.13 34.92
C HIS A 324 25.42 14.73 33.44
N SER A 325 26.64 14.86 32.91
CA SER A 325 26.94 14.51 31.51
C SER A 325 26.65 13.04 31.20
N VAL A 326 26.82 12.13 32.17
CA VAL A 326 26.55 10.70 31.97
C VAL A 326 25.05 10.46 31.83
N LEU A 327 24.22 11.19 32.58
CA LEU A 327 22.75 11.08 32.48
C LEU A 327 22.22 11.71 31.19
N GLU A 328 22.88 12.77 30.69
CA GLU A 328 22.62 13.34 29.36
C GLU A 328 23.01 12.36 28.24
N ASP A 329 24.18 11.69 28.37
CA ASP A 329 24.60 10.62 27.46
C ASP A 329 23.65 9.41 27.50
N CYS A 330 23.07 9.13 28.68
CA CYS A 330 22.01 8.14 28.83
C CYS A 330 20.77 8.53 28.03
N CYS A 331 20.31 9.79 28.10
CA CYS A 331 19.20 10.28 27.28
C CYS A 331 19.49 10.07 25.78
N LEU A 332 20.69 10.45 25.32
CA LEU A 332 21.08 10.29 23.92
C LEU A 332 21.12 8.81 23.48
N THR A 333 21.65 7.92 24.33
CA THR A 333 21.73 6.49 24.05
C THR A 333 20.34 5.87 23.89
N ILE A 334 19.35 6.34 24.66
CA ILE A 334 17.94 5.94 24.51
C ILE A 334 17.40 6.46 23.18
N GLU A 335 17.61 7.74 22.85
CA GLU A 335 17.14 8.31 21.58
C GLU A 335 17.71 7.58 20.36
N GLU A 336 19.01 7.23 20.37
CA GLU A 336 19.67 6.46 19.31
C GLU A 336 19.18 5.00 19.21
N SER A 337 18.54 4.49 20.27
CA SER A 337 18.00 3.12 20.30
C SER A 337 16.57 3.02 19.77
N PHE A 338 15.87 4.15 19.60
CA PHE A 338 14.52 4.18 19.06
C PHE A 338 14.48 4.00 17.54
N ASP A 339 13.27 3.87 17.00
CA ASP A 339 13.05 3.65 15.58
C ASP A 339 13.50 4.87 14.73
N SER A 340 13.57 4.64 13.42
CA SER A 340 13.96 5.68 12.47
C SER A 340 12.97 6.84 12.43
N VAL A 341 11.70 6.63 12.81
CA VAL A 341 10.64 7.64 12.76
C VAL A 341 10.82 8.63 13.92
N TYR A 342 11.10 8.15 15.13
CA TYR A 342 11.46 8.98 16.28
C TYR A 342 12.72 9.80 15.96
N CYS A 343 13.77 9.14 15.46
CA CYS A 343 15.01 9.82 15.09
C CYS A 343 14.80 10.88 13.99
N GLN A 344 13.96 10.60 12.99
CA GLN A 344 13.56 11.56 11.96
C GLN A 344 12.82 12.76 12.57
N GLY A 345 11.85 12.51 13.46
CA GLY A 345 11.06 13.54 14.14
C GLY A 345 11.92 14.49 14.98
N ARG A 346 12.98 13.98 15.62
CA ARG A 346 13.96 14.77 16.38
C ARG A 346 14.91 15.57 15.47
N THR A 347 15.42 14.94 14.42
CA THR A 347 16.54 15.49 13.64
C THR A 347 16.06 16.36 12.47
N SER A 348 15.13 15.86 11.65
CA SER A 348 14.64 16.50 10.43
C SER A 348 13.38 17.34 10.69
N ASP A 349 12.31 16.71 11.17
CA ASP A 349 10.97 17.29 11.12
C ASP A 349 10.70 18.26 12.28
N LYS A 350 11.57 18.21 13.31
CA LYS A 350 11.45 18.96 14.57
C LYS A 350 10.06 18.80 15.21
N SER A 351 9.44 17.62 15.04
CA SER A 351 8.13 17.28 15.61
C SER A 351 8.22 16.81 17.07
N ILE A 352 9.40 16.33 17.50
CA ILE A 352 9.63 15.75 18.82
C ILE A 352 10.72 16.56 19.54
N GLY A 353 10.47 16.95 20.79
CA GLY A 353 11.45 17.59 21.67
C GLY A 353 12.50 16.62 22.24
N PRO A 354 13.55 17.11 22.88
CA PRO A 354 14.58 16.26 23.47
C PRO A 354 14.02 15.34 24.55
N LEU A 355 14.38 14.05 24.50
CA LEU A 355 14.02 13.10 25.55
C LEU A 355 14.52 13.57 26.91
N GLU A 356 13.66 13.43 27.92
CA GLU A 356 13.93 13.79 29.29
C GLU A 356 13.99 12.55 30.20
N ILE A 357 15.01 12.46 31.04
CA ILE A 357 15.07 11.50 32.15
C ILE A 357 14.87 12.26 33.45
N ARG A 358 13.86 11.87 34.23
CA ARG A 358 13.57 12.38 35.57
C ARG A 358 13.94 11.32 36.61
N ILE A 359 14.92 11.61 37.45
CA ILE A 359 15.33 10.72 38.54
C ILE A 359 14.38 10.91 39.72
N VAL A 360 13.79 9.82 40.22
CA VAL A 360 12.87 9.84 41.37
C VAL A 360 13.52 9.33 42.65
N GLU A 361 12.97 9.73 43.80
CA GLU A 361 13.38 9.23 45.11
C GLU A 361 13.26 7.70 45.21
N ALA A 362 14.14 7.06 46.00
CA ALA A 362 14.03 5.63 46.28
C ALA A 362 12.71 5.28 47.00
N GLY A 363 12.06 4.20 46.59
CA GLY A 363 10.73 3.80 47.07
C GLY A 363 9.58 4.60 46.45
N THR A 364 9.81 5.29 45.33
CA THR A 364 8.75 5.99 44.60
C THR A 364 7.83 5.00 43.88
N PHE A 365 8.39 3.96 43.26
CA PHE A 365 7.61 2.93 42.59
C PHE A 365 6.82 2.04 43.57
N ASP A 366 7.29 1.87 44.80
CA ASP A 366 6.53 1.21 45.87
C ASP A 366 5.25 2.00 46.20
N LYS A 367 5.35 3.33 46.28
CA LYS A 367 4.18 4.21 46.51
C LYS A 367 3.25 4.25 45.30
N LEU A 368 3.80 4.15 44.09
CA LEU A 368 3.01 4.00 42.86
C LEU A 368 2.17 2.71 42.91
N MET A 369 2.81 1.61 43.34
CA MET A 369 2.15 0.31 43.55
C MET A 369 1.06 0.39 44.64
N ASP A 370 1.34 1.02 45.78
CA ASP A 370 0.37 1.23 46.85
C ASP A 370 -0.84 2.04 46.37
N TYR A 371 -0.62 3.08 45.57
CA TYR A 371 -1.68 3.91 45.02
C TYR A 371 -2.56 3.13 44.02
N CYS A 372 -1.93 2.34 43.13
CA CYS A 372 -2.65 1.49 42.18
C CYS A 372 -3.46 0.40 42.89
N SER A 373 -2.94 -0.13 44.00
CA SER A 373 -3.57 -1.18 44.79
C SER A 373 -4.69 -0.66 45.71
N SER A 374 -4.56 0.55 46.26
CA SER A 374 -5.47 1.10 47.27
C SER A 374 -6.65 1.89 46.71
N SER A 375 -6.47 2.61 45.61
CA SER A 375 -7.33 3.77 45.31
C SER A 375 -8.15 3.69 44.02
N LEU A 376 -7.80 2.89 42.99
CA LEU A 376 -8.54 2.97 41.72
C LEU A 376 -8.55 1.77 40.76
N LEU A 377 -7.63 0.80 40.83
CA LEU A 377 -7.48 -0.21 39.76
C LEU A 377 -7.84 -1.65 40.16
N GLY A 378 -8.09 -1.92 41.45
CA GLY A 378 -8.40 -3.28 41.92
C GLY A 378 -7.33 -4.32 41.54
N ALA A 379 -6.12 -3.87 41.20
CA ALA A 379 -5.04 -4.74 40.78
C ALA A 379 -4.62 -5.62 41.96
N SER A 380 -4.66 -6.94 41.77
CA SER A 380 -4.17 -7.88 42.77
C SER A 380 -2.69 -7.62 43.01
N ILE A 381 -2.30 -7.42 44.28
CA ILE A 381 -0.92 -7.19 44.71
C ILE A 381 0.03 -8.28 44.16
N ASN A 382 -0.46 -9.52 44.02
CA ASN A 382 0.32 -10.65 43.52
C ASN A 382 0.55 -10.65 42.01
N GLN A 383 -0.15 -9.80 41.24
CA GLN A 383 -0.04 -9.70 39.77
C GLN A 383 0.43 -8.33 39.30
N TYR A 384 0.72 -7.42 40.22
CA TYR A 384 1.15 -6.08 39.86
C TYR A 384 2.51 -6.10 39.16
N LYS A 385 2.57 -5.44 38.02
CA LYS A 385 3.79 -5.05 37.33
C LYS A 385 3.72 -3.55 37.12
N THR A 386 4.83 -2.86 37.35
CA THR A 386 4.94 -1.43 37.07
C THR A 386 4.56 -1.16 35.62
N PRO A 387 3.56 -0.30 35.34
CA PRO A 387 3.19 0.03 33.97
C PRO A 387 4.37 0.74 33.31
N ARG A 388 4.73 0.34 32.08
CA ARG A 388 5.82 0.97 31.34
C ARG A 388 5.47 2.33 30.74
N CYS A 389 4.19 2.67 30.69
CA CYS A 389 3.69 3.99 30.32
C CYS A 389 2.51 4.37 31.21
N VAL A 390 2.49 5.62 31.68
CA VAL A 390 1.45 6.18 32.54
C VAL A 390 0.77 7.34 31.82
N LYS A 391 -0.55 7.30 31.73
CA LYS A 391 -1.38 8.36 31.10
C LYS A 391 -2.32 9.08 32.09
N PHE A 392 -2.48 8.54 33.29
CA PHE A 392 -3.43 9.08 34.26
C PHE A 392 -2.80 10.24 35.05
N ALA A 393 -3.39 11.43 34.94
CA ALA A 393 -2.80 12.67 35.48
C ALA A 393 -2.39 12.58 36.97
N PRO A 394 -3.21 12.04 37.89
CA PRO A 394 -2.80 11.90 39.30
C PRO A 394 -1.55 11.02 39.52
N LEU A 395 -1.31 10.00 38.67
CA LEU A 395 -0.09 9.19 38.77
C LEU A 395 1.13 9.96 38.27
N VAL A 396 0.97 10.76 37.22
CA VAL A 396 2.04 11.61 36.70
C VAL A 396 2.39 12.71 37.72
N GLU A 397 1.39 13.29 38.38
CA GLU A 397 1.60 14.25 39.49
C GLU A 397 2.33 13.63 40.68
N LEU A 398 1.96 12.40 41.07
CA LEU A 398 2.65 11.65 42.14
C LEU A 398 4.13 11.41 41.79
N LEU A 399 4.43 11.05 40.55
CA LEU A 399 5.80 10.84 40.07
C LEU A 399 6.56 12.17 40.04
N ASN A 400 5.97 13.22 39.48
CA ASN A 400 6.56 14.57 39.41
C ASN A 400 6.86 15.15 40.79
N ALA A 401 6.01 14.92 41.79
CA ALA A 401 6.23 15.38 43.16
C ALA A 401 7.45 14.75 43.84
N ARG A 402 7.99 13.65 43.29
CA ARG A 402 9.14 12.90 43.82
C ARG A 402 10.38 12.96 42.93
N VAL A 403 10.40 13.87 41.96
CA VAL A 403 11.56 14.07 41.08
C VAL A 403 12.66 14.79 41.85
N VAL A 404 13.84 14.19 41.87
CA VAL A 404 15.07 14.73 42.47
C VAL A 404 15.82 15.60 41.47
N SER A 405 15.91 15.15 40.21
CA SER A 405 16.59 15.86 39.13
C SER A 405 16.07 15.45 37.75
N SER A 406 16.26 16.31 36.75
CA SER A 406 15.83 16.13 35.36
C SER A 406 16.98 16.42 34.38
N TYR A 407 17.11 15.60 33.35
CA TYR A 407 18.17 15.69 32.34
C TYR A 407 17.58 15.54 30.94
N PHE A 408 18.08 16.32 29.99
CA PHE A 408 17.63 16.28 28.60
C PHE A 408 18.73 15.75 27.69
N SER A 409 18.34 15.14 26.56
CA SER A 409 19.29 14.77 25.52
C SER A 409 20.02 16.02 24.98
N PRO A 410 21.37 16.05 25.01
CA PRO A 410 22.15 17.25 24.70
C PRO A 410 22.27 17.51 23.18
N VAL A 411 22.11 16.47 22.36
CA VAL A 411 22.21 16.52 20.89
C VAL A 411 21.13 15.66 20.25
N CYS A 412 20.85 15.90 18.97
CA CYS A 412 19.89 15.07 18.23
C CYS A 412 20.48 13.67 17.94
N PRO A 413 19.65 12.62 17.91
CA PRO A 413 20.10 11.28 17.52
C PRO A 413 20.51 11.24 16.05
N LYS A 414 21.40 10.31 15.71
CA LYS A 414 21.87 10.12 14.34
C LYS A 414 20.74 9.64 13.44
N TRP A 415 20.48 10.36 12.36
CA TRP A 415 19.50 9.95 11.35
C TRP A 415 19.95 10.39 9.95
N VAL A 416 19.81 9.49 8.97
CA VAL A 416 20.08 9.75 7.55
C VAL A 416 18.96 9.12 6.72
N PRO A 417 18.45 9.79 5.67
CA PRO A 417 17.47 9.21 4.77
C PRO A 417 17.96 7.86 4.22
N GLY A 418 17.20 6.79 4.45
CA GLY A 418 17.53 5.44 3.97
C GLY A 418 18.18 4.48 5.00
N MET A 419 18.45 4.92 6.24
CA MET A 419 18.83 4.01 7.35
C MET A 419 17.63 3.20 7.85
N SER A 420 17.13 2.29 7.01
CA SER A 420 16.54 1.03 7.50
C SER A 420 17.71 0.05 7.62
N GLY A 421 17.79 -0.71 8.73
CA GLY A 421 18.94 -1.49 9.19
C GLY A 421 19.91 -1.96 8.11
N THR A 422 21.21 -1.73 8.35
CA THR A 422 22.36 -2.18 7.56
C THR A 422 22.34 -3.69 7.32
N CYS A 423 21.58 -4.14 6.33
CA CYS A 423 21.81 -5.40 5.65
C CYS A 423 22.83 -5.11 4.53
N ILE A 424 24.11 -5.23 4.87
CA ILE A 424 25.25 -5.16 3.92
C ILE A 424 25.24 -6.37 2.95
N GLY A 425 24.19 -7.20 2.92
CA GLY A 425 24.10 -8.41 2.11
C GLY A 425 23.15 -8.37 0.90
N ALA A 426 22.46 -7.27 0.58
CA ALA A 426 21.46 -7.29 -0.50
C ALA A 426 21.43 -6.00 -1.31
N LYS A 427 22.33 -5.88 -2.29
CA LYS A 427 22.27 -4.81 -3.31
C LYS A 427 21.05 -4.92 -4.23
N LEU A 428 20.49 -6.12 -4.39
CA LEU A 428 19.29 -6.37 -5.19
C LEU A 428 18.11 -6.70 -4.26
N LYS A 429 17.30 -5.69 -3.94
CA LYS A 429 16.09 -5.80 -3.10
C LYS A 429 14.86 -6.00 -3.99
N LEU A 430 14.75 -7.16 -4.62
CA LEU A 430 13.51 -7.57 -5.28
C LEU A 430 12.78 -8.54 -4.34
N VAL A 431 11.55 -8.21 -3.97
CA VAL A 431 10.70 -9.04 -3.11
C VAL A 431 9.71 -9.85 -3.95
N GLN A 432 9.31 -9.30 -5.11
CA GLN A 432 8.37 -9.86 -6.06
C GLN A 432 8.92 -9.67 -7.47
N ALA A 433 8.91 -10.74 -8.28
CA ALA A 433 9.17 -10.69 -9.71
C ALA A 433 7.89 -11.08 -10.46
N GLY A 434 7.62 -10.54 -11.64
CA GLY A 434 6.41 -10.93 -12.35
C GLY A 434 6.05 -10.04 -13.53
N SER A 435 5.09 -10.51 -14.31
CA SER A 435 4.38 -9.74 -15.32
C SER A 435 2.98 -10.30 -15.49
N VAL A 436 2.06 -9.49 -16.05
CA VAL A 436 0.67 -9.89 -16.25
C VAL A 436 0.56 -11.22 -17.01
N LEU A 437 1.33 -11.40 -18.09
CA LEU A 437 1.36 -12.64 -18.87
C LEU A 437 2.62 -13.46 -18.58
N ALA A 438 2.47 -14.78 -18.42
CA ALA A 438 3.61 -15.69 -18.22
C ALA A 438 4.62 -15.67 -19.36
N SER A 439 4.15 -15.56 -20.59
CA SER A 439 5.01 -15.50 -21.76
C SER A 439 5.86 -14.24 -21.85
N SER A 440 5.33 -13.09 -21.41
CA SER A 440 6.08 -11.84 -21.34
C SER A 440 7.23 -11.95 -20.33
N PHE A 441 6.96 -12.57 -19.18
CA PHE A 441 7.99 -12.83 -18.17
C PHE A 441 9.09 -13.73 -18.74
N ILE A 442 8.72 -14.83 -19.39
CA ILE A 442 9.68 -15.76 -19.99
C ILE A 442 10.48 -15.09 -21.11
N ARG A 443 9.85 -14.25 -21.95
CA ARG A 443 10.54 -13.51 -23.00
C ARG A 443 11.57 -12.55 -22.42
N ALA A 444 11.27 -11.89 -21.29
CA ALA A 444 12.24 -11.08 -20.56
C ALA A 444 13.41 -11.92 -20.02
N MET A 445 13.13 -13.12 -19.48
CA MET A 445 14.17 -14.04 -18.99
C MET A 445 15.07 -14.55 -20.12
N ARG A 446 14.52 -14.92 -21.28
CA ARG A 446 15.34 -15.30 -22.45
C ARG A 446 16.13 -14.13 -23.01
N PHE A 447 15.56 -12.92 -23.02
CA PHE A 447 16.31 -11.74 -23.42
C PHE A 447 17.51 -11.50 -22.49
N LEU A 448 17.34 -11.70 -21.18
CA LEU A 448 18.43 -11.66 -20.21
C LEU A 448 19.46 -12.77 -20.50
N GLU A 449 19.01 -13.98 -20.80
CA GLU A 449 19.87 -15.12 -21.17
C GLU A 449 20.76 -14.84 -22.40
N ASP A 450 20.18 -14.26 -23.44
CA ASP A 450 20.88 -13.97 -24.69
C ASP A 450 21.74 -12.68 -24.63
N HIS A 451 21.34 -11.70 -23.81
CA HIS A 451 21.89 -10.33 -23.84
C HIS A 451 22.43 -9.81 -22.50
N TRP A 452 22.65 -10.66 -21.49
CA TRP A 452 23.19 -10.23 -20.18
C TRP A 452 24.51 -9.45 -20.30
N SER A 453 25.33 -9.74 -21.32
CA SER A 453 26.60 -9.06 -21.57
C SER A 453 26.41 -7.56 -21.89
N LEU A 454 25.32 -7.19 -22.56
CA LEU A 454 24.97 -5.79 -22.82
C LEU A 454 24.53 -5.08 -21.54
N LEU A 455 23.64 -5.71 -20.78
CA LEU A 455 23.14 -5.19 -19.50
C LEU A 455 24.27 -4.97 -18.49
N ARG A 456 25.20 -5.91 -18.40
CA ARG A 456 26.41 -5.81 -17.56
C ARG A 456 27.26 -4.60 -17.95
N ASN A 457 27.50 -4.38 -19.25
CA ASN A 457 28.30 -3.26 -19.72
C ASN A 457 27.63 -1.93 -19.41
N ASP A 458 26.32 -1.83 -19.62
CA ASP A 458 25.56 -0.62 -19.35
C ASP A 458 25.55 -0.28 -17.84
N ILE A 459 25.43 -1.28 -16.96
CA ILE A 459 25.54 -1.11 -15.49
C ILE A 459 26.95 -0.68 -15.08
N ARG A 460 27.98 -1.26 -15.71
CA ARG A 460 29.38 -0.92 -15.41
C ARG A 460 29.73 0.51 -15.81
N THR A 461 29.31 0.95 -16.98
CA THR A 461 29.63 2.29 -17.49
C THR A 461 28.65 3.36 -17.01
N GLY A 462 27.46 2.97 -16.54
CA GLY A 462 26.38 3.88 -16.20
C GLY A 462 25.76 4.55 -17.44
N THR A 463 25.93 3.95 -18.62
CA THR A 463 25.47 4.51 -19.90
C THR A 463 24.76 3.44 -20.72
N ILE A 464 23.60 3.78 -21.27
CA ILE A 464 22.79 2.85 -22.07
C ILE A 464 23.32 2.76 -23.50
N ASN A 465 23.34 1.56 -24.06
CA ASN A 465 23.72 1.31 -25.44
C ASN A 465 22.82 2.06 -26.46
N ASN A 466 23.40 2.50 -27.59
CA ASN A 466 22.71 3.18 -28.70
C ASN A 466 21.67 2.31 -29.45
N LYS A 467 21.52 1.04 -29.08
CA LYS A 467 20.44 0.17 -29.58
C LYS A 467 19.06 0.58 -29.04
N THR A 468 18.99 1.29 -27.92
CA THR A 468 17.74 1.87 -27.41
C THR A 468 17.45 3.16 -28.19
N THR A 469 16.53 3.07 -29.16
CA THR A 469 16.26 4.15 -30.12
C THR A 469 15.35 5.25 -29.56
N ASP A 470 14.56 4.96 -28.51
CA ASP A 470 13.65 5.95 -27.93
C ASP A 470 14.37 6.94 -26.98
N PRO A 471 14.39 8.24 -27.30
CA PRO A 471 15.07 9.24 -26.48
C PRO A 471 14.48 9.40 -25.07
N SER A 472 13.16 9.23 -24.90
CA SER A 472 12.45 9.45 -23.65
C SER A 472 12.76 8.37 -22.60
N VAL A 473 12.75 7.11 -23.04
CA VAL A 473 13.13 5.95 -22.22
C VAL A 473 14.59 6.05 -21.81
N ARG A 474 15.45 6.44 -22.76
CA ARG A 474 16.89 6.59 -22.50
C ARG A 474 17.15 7.67 -21.45
N GLU A 475 16.48 8.82 -21.51
CA GLU A 475 16.62 9.88 -20.52
C GLU A 475 16.14 9.45 -19.12
N ALA A 476 14.98 8.77 -19.04
CA ALA A 476 14.43 8.29 -17.78
C ALA A 476 15.34 7.27 -17.08
N VAL A 477 15.89 6.31 -17.84
CA VAL A 477 16.78 5.29 -17.29
C VAL A 477 18.15 5.89 -16.95
N MET A 478 18.69 6.81 -17.77
CA MET A 478 19.96 7.50 -17.45
C MET A 478 19.90 8.36 -16.18
N LYS A 479 18.73 8.87 -15.78
CA LYS A 479 18.55 9.56 -14.48
C LYS A 479 18.72 8.61 -13.28
N SER A 480 18.45 7.32 -13.47
CA SER A 480 18.42 6.31 -12.40
C SER A 480 19.66 5.40 -12.41
N LEU A 481 20.30 5.22 -13.57
CA LEU A 481 21.45 4.34 -13.75
C LEU A 481 22.73 5.03 -13.27
N LYS A 482 23.35 4.50 -12.22
CA LYS A 482 24.68 4.91 -11.74
C LYS A 482 25.69 3.81 -12.08
N PRO A 483 26.94 4.16 -12.42
CA PRO A 483 27.98 3.16 -12.69
C PRO A 483 28.26 2.32 -11.42
N ASP A 484 28.06 1.00 -11.51
CA ASP A 484 28.33 0.04 -10.43
C ASP A 484 29.12 -1.17 -10.97
N SER A 485 30.44 -1.10 -10.80
CA SER A 485 31.35 -2.16 -11.25
C SER A 485 31.19 -3.46 -10.48
N GLU A 486 30.86 -3.40 -9.18
CA GLU A 486 30.72 -4.58 -8.32
C GLU A 486 29.46 -5.38 -8.67
N LEU A 487 28.35 -4.68 -8.94
CA LEU A 487 27.12 -5.31 -9.42
C LEU A 487 27.32 -5.96 -10.79
N ALA A 488 28.07 -5.31 -11.68
CA ALA A 488 28.41 -5.85 -12.99
C ALA A 488 29.28 -7.12 -12.90
N ASP A 489 30.26 -7.17 -11.99
CA ASP A 489 31.06 -8.39 -11.74
C ASP A 489 30.21 -9.52 -11.16
N PHE A 490 29.28 -9.21 -10.25
CA PHE A 490 28.35 -10.20 -9.71
C PHE A 490 27.43 -10.80 -10.78
N ILE A 491 26.85 -9.97 -11.66
CA ILE A 491 26.01 -10.44 -12.77
C ILE A 491 26.81 -11.34 -13.72
N GLU A 492 28.05 -10.98 -14.04
CA GLU A 492 28.91 -11.83 -14.88
C GLU A 492 29.20 -13.18 -14.22
N ALA A 493 29.51 -13.20 -12.93
CA ALA A 493 29.79 -14.45 -12.20
C ALA A 493 28.58 -15.40 -12.16
N GLU A 494 27.37 -14.85 -12.05
CA GLU A 494 26.13 -15.65 -12.01
C GLU A 494 25.62 -16.06 -13.40
N CYS A 495 25.63 -15.15 -14.38
CA CYS A 495 25.13 -15.40 -15.73
C CYS A 495 26.09 -16.19 -16.63
N SER A 496 27.39 -16.27 -16.28
CA SER A 496 28.37 -17.09 -17.02
C SER A 496 28.34 -18.58 -16.64
N LYS A 497 27.46 -19.00 -15.71
CA LYS A 497 27.32 -20.40 -15.30
C LYS A 497 26.55 -21.21 -16.38
N ASN A 498 26.84 -22.50 -16.47
CA ASN A 498 26.26 -23.40 -17.49
C ASN A 498 24.76 -23.71 -17.31
N SER A 499 24.10 -23.24 -16.24
CA SER A 499 22.68 -23.47 -15.99
C SER A 499 21.99 -22.20 -15.53
N TRP A 500 20.83 -21.92 -16.14
CA TRP A 500 19.95 -20.80 -15.80
C TRP A 500 18.83 -21.20 -14.82
N GLU A 501 18.84 -22.45 -14.36
CA GLU A 501 17.86 -22.96 -13.41
C GLU A 501 17.91 -22.16 -12.09
N GLY A 502 16.82 -21.52 -11.67
CA GLY A 502 16.79 -20.71 -10.45
C GLY A 502 17.53 -19.38 -10.52
N ILE A 503 17.86 -18.89 -11.73
CA ILE A 503 18.58 -17.63 -11.91
C ILE A 503 17.93 -16.46 -11.16
N ILE A 504 16.61 -16.44 -11.00
CA ILE A 504 15.89 -15.38 -10.28
C ILE A 504 16.30 -15.34 -8.82
N THR A 505 16.35 -16.51 -8.15
CA THR A 505 16.81 -16.59 -6.75
C THR A 505 18.30 -16.30 -6.60
N ARG A 506 19.10 -16.53 -7.63
CA ARG A 506 20.55 -16.25 -7.61
C ARG A 506 20.86 -14.76 -7.78
N LEU A 507 20.22 -14.11 -8.75
CA LEU A 507 20.36 -12.67 -8.96
C LEU A 507 19.64 -11.88 -7.86
N TRP A 508 18.44 -12.32 -7.46
CA TRP A 508 17.59 -11.67 -6.47
C TRP A 508 17.26 -12.61 -5.31
N PRO A 509 18.18 -12.78 -4.33
CA PRO A 509 18.02 -13.72 -3.23
C PRO A 509 16.87 -13.40 -2.26
N ASN A 510 16.34 -12.18 -2.30
CA ASN A 510 15.20 -11.77 -1.46
C ASN A 510 13.83 -12.04 -2.09
N THR A 511 13.78 -12.54 -3.32
CA THR A 511 12.51 -12.80 -4.02
C THR A 511 11.72 -13.87 -3.27
N LYS A 512 10.47 -13.56 -2.92
CA LYS A 512 9.61 -14.46 -2.12
C LYS A 512 8.61 -15.24 -2.96
N TYR A 513 8.14 -14.65 -4.06
CA TYR A 513 7.18 -15.25 -4.97
C TYR A 513 7.28 -14.59 -6.34
N VAL A 514 6.69 -15.24 -7.34
CA VAL A 514 6.58 -14.74 -8.71
C VAL A 514 5.12 -14.54 -9.06
N ASP A 515 4.71 -13.30 -9.34
CA ASP A 515 3.31 -12.94 -9.62
C ASP A 515 3.05 -12.88 -11.12
N VAL A 516 2.35 -13.89 -11.61
CA VAL A 516 2.12 -14.13 -13.03
C VAL A 516 0.78 -14.85 -13.21
N VAL A 517 0.02 -14.50 -14.25
CA VAL A 517 -1.16 -15.29 -14.64
C VAL A 517 -0.68 -16.65 -15.16
N VAL A 518 -0.94 -17.69 -14.37
CA VAL A 518 -0.54 -19.09 -14.65
C VAL A 518 -1.75 -20.02 -14.86
N THR A 519 -2.95 -19.44 -15.03
CA THR A 519 -4.21 -20.16 -15.26
C THR A 519 -4.57 -20.20 -16.74
N GLY A 520 -5.47 -21.12 -17.11
CA GLY A 520 -5.94 -21.26 -18.50
C GLY A 520 -4.81 -21.62 -19.48
N ALA A 521 -4.79 -20.94 -20.64
CA ALA A 521 -3.76 -21.13 -21.67
C ALA A 521 -2.34 -20.80 -21.17
N MET A 522 -2.19 -19.99 -20.13
CA MET A 522 -0.87 -19.65 -19.58
C MET A 522 -0.26 -20.77 -18.72
N SER A 523 -1.06 -21.78 -18.33
CA SER A 523 -0.57 -22.91 -17.52
C SER A 523 0.52 -23.74 -18.23
N GLN A 524 0.57 -23.73 -19.56
CA GLN A 524 1.60 -24.40 -20.36
C GLN A 524 3.02 -23.86 -20.12
N TYR A 525 3.14 -22.64 -19.61
CA TYR A 525 4.42 -22.00 -19.30
C TYR A 525 4.96 -22.34 -17.91
N ILE A 526 4.18 -23.00 -17.05
CA ILE A 526 4.57 -23.35 -15.67
C ILE A 526 5.91 -24.10 -15.60
N PRO A 527 6.18 -25.14 -16.41
CA PRO A 527 7.45 -25.87 -16.33
C PRO A 527 8.67 -24.98 -16.61
N MET A 528 8.51 -24.00 -17.50
CA MET A 528 9.58 -23.07 -17.86
C MET A 528 9.75 -21.96 -16.82
N LEU A 529 8.66 -21.52 -16.19
CA LEU A 529 8.71 -20.64 -15.02
C LEU A 529 9.41 -21.35 -13.85
N ASP A 530 9.06 -22.60 -13.57
CA ASP A 530 9.69 -23.41 -12.52
C ASP A 530 11.19 -23.56 -12.74
N TYR A 531 11.64 -23.75 -13.99
CA TYR A 531 13.06 -23.77 -14.36
C TYR A 531 13.77 -22.49 -13.90
N TYR A 532 13.29 -21.29 -14.27
CA TYR A 532 13.97 -20.04 -13.87
C TYR A 532 13.80 -19.67 -12.38
N CYS A 533 12.73 -20.15 -11.74
CA CYS A 533 12.34 -19.76 -10.39
C CYS A 533 12.84 -20.73 -9.30
N ASN A 534 13.18 -21.98 -9.64
CA ASN A 534 13.64 -23.02 -8.72
C ASN A 534 12.77 -23.15 -7.46
N SER A 535 11.48 -23.47 -7.65
CA SER A 535 10.49 -23.70 -6.59
C SER A 535 10.01 -22.47 -5.81
N LEU A 536 10.21 -21.24 -6.29
CA LEU A 536 9.47 -20.09 -5.76
C LEU A 536 7.96 -20.26 -6.00
N PRO A 537 7.09 -19.85 -5.06
CA PRO A 537 5.64 -19.85 -5.26
C PRO A 537 5.25 -19.03 -6.49
N LEU A 538 4.57 -19.66 -7.44
CA LEU A 538 3.90 -18.99 -8.56
C LEU A 538 2.52 -18.53 -8.11
N VAL A 539 2.34 -17.22 -8.00
CA VAL A 539 1.11 -16.60 -7.52
C VAL A 539 0.35 -16.05 -8.71
N SER A 540 -0.90 -16.46 -8.87
CA SER A 540 -1.84 -15.77 -9.76
C SER A 540 -2.81 -14.96 -8.91
N THR A 541 -2.53 -13.67 -8.82
CA THR A 541 -3.23 -12.73 -7.92
C THR A 541 -4.60 -12.31 -8.45
N THR A 542 -4.75 -12.26 -9.77
CA THR A 542 -5.79 -11.47 -10.42
C THR A 542 -6.44 -12.24 -11.57
N TYR A 543 -7.74 -12.01 -11.75
CA TYR A 543 -8.51 -12.48 -12.91
C TYR A 543 -9.03 -11.26 -13.67
N ALA A 544 -8.62 -11.14 -14.93
CA ALA A 544 -8.89 -10.00 -15.80
C ALA A 544 -9.01 -10.43 -17.26
N SER A 545 -9.68 -9.61 -18.06
CA SER A 545 -9.68 -9.67 -19.52
C SER A 545 -9.12 -8.36 -20.11
N SER A 546 -9.13 -8.25 -21.44
CA SER A 546 -8.74 -7.04 -22.18
C SER A 546 -9.58 -5.82 -21.81
N GLU A 547 -10.81 -6.03 -21.35
CA GLU A 547 -11.80 -5.00 -21.09
C GLU A 547 -11.85 -4.57 -19.63
N CYS A 548 -11.61 -5.49 -18.68
CA CYS A 548 -11.67 -5.16 -17.26
C CYS A 548 -11.00 -6.19 -16.36
N PHE A 549 -10.78 -5.76 -15.11
CA PHE A 549 -10.40 -6.63 -14.01
C PHE A 549 -11.66 -7.17 -13.32
N PHE A 550 -11.77 -8.49 -13.13
CA PHE A 550 -13.00 -9.08 -12.63
C PHE A 550 -12.90 -9.65 -11.23
N GLY A 551 -11.74 -10.20 -10.82
CA GLY A 551 -11.64 -10.93 -9.56
C GLY A 551 -10.24 -11.05 -8.97
N ILE A 552 -10.19 -11.35 -7.67
CA ILE A 552 -8.95 -11.54 -6.89
C ILE A 552 -8.85 -12.95 -6.35
N ASN A 553 -7.62 -13.46 -6.28
CA ASN A 553 -7.32 -14.70 -5.59
C ASN A 553 -7.10 -14.42 -4.10
N LEU A 554 -8.04 -14.87 -3.25
CA LEU A 554 -7.98 -14.70 -1.79
C LEU A 554 -7.03 -15.69 -1.10
N SER A 555 -6.43 -16.62 -1.86
CA SER A 555 -5.45 -17.62 -1.41
C SER A 555 -4.23 -17.61 -2.35
N PRO A 556 -3.46 -16.51 -2.41
CA PRO A 556 -2.43 -16.31 -3.44
C PRO A 556 -1.33 -17.39 -3.46
N LEU A 557 -1.02 -17.99 -2.32
CA LEU A 557 0.02 -19.02 -2.21
C LEU A 557 -0.47 -20.45 -2.56
N CYS A 558 -1.70 -20.61 -3.03
CA CYS A 558 -2.17 -21.90 -3.52
C CYS A 558 -1.43 -22.32 -4.80
N LYS A 559 -1.44 -23.63 -5.11
CA LYS A 559 -0.83 -24.12 -6.35
C LYS A 559 -1.57 -23.55 -7.56
N PRO A 560 -0.90 -23.33 -8.71
CA PRO A 560 -1.55 -22.86 -9.93
C PRO A 560 -2.81 -23.66 -10.34
N SER A 561 -2.82 -24.98 -10.09
CA SER A 561 -3.95 -25.87 -10.36
C SER A 561 -5.15 -25.70 -9.42
N GLU A 562 -4.96 -25.05 -8.27
CA GLU A 562 -5.96 -24.85 -7.21
C GLU A 562 -6.45 -23.40 -7.15
N VAL A 563 -5.97 -22.54 -8.04
CA VAL A 563 -6.32 -21.11 -8.08
C VAL A 563 -7.82 -20.97 -8.32
N SER A 564 -8.45 -20.19 -7.44
CA SER A 564 -9.83 -19.76 -7.56
C SER A 564 -9.92 -18.26 -7.33
N TYR A 565 -10.80 -17.61 -8.09
CA TYR A 565 -10.96 -16.16 -8.07
C TYR A 565 -12.31 -15.79 -7.48
N THR A 566 -12.31 -14.77 -6.62
CA THR A 566 -13.52 -14.15 -6.10
C THR A 566 -13.78 -12.90 -6.91
N LEU A 567 -14.93 -12.83 -7.59
CA LEU A 567 -15.29 -11.68 -8.40
C LEU A 567 -15.58 -10.47 -7.51
N ILE A 568 -15.13 -9.28 -7.93
CA ILE A 568 -15.31 -8.03 -7.17
C ILE A 568 -16.59 -7.34 -7.64
N PRO A 569 -17.70 -7.36 -6.87
CA PRO A 569 -19.00 -6.90 -7.34
C PRO A 569 -19.06 -5.40 -7.69
N THR A 570 -18.07 -4.63 -7.26
CA THR A 570 -18.00 -3.18 -7.48
C THR A 570 -17.39 -2.80 -8.83
N VAL A 571 -16.79 -3.76 -9.55
CA VAL A 571 -16.09 -3.49 -10.82
C VAL A 571 -17.00 -3.69 -12.04
N GLY A 572 -18.07 -4.47 -11.90
CA GLY A 572 -19.07 -4.69 -12.94
C GLY A 572 -20.27 -5.47 -12.41
N TYR A 573 -21.35 -5.53 -13.20
CA TYR A 573 -22.46 -6.45 -12.95
C TYR A 573 -22.16 -7.79 -13.63
N PHE A 574 -22.27 -8.89 -12.88
CA PHE A 574 -21.89 -10.23 -13.35
C PHE A 574 -23.12 -11.13 -13.45
N GLU A 575 -23.31 -11.71 -14.63
CA GLU A 575 -24.37 -12.68 -14.93
C GLU A 575 -23.74 -13.97 -15.47
N PHE A 576 -24.42 -15.09 -15.25
CA PHE A 576 -23.88 -16.42 -15.50
C PHE A 576 -24.87 -17.24 -16.33
N LEU A 577 -24.43 -17.72 -17.51
CA LEU A 577 -25.22 -18.62 -18.35
C LEU A 577 -24.80 -20.08 -18.09
N PRO A 578 -25.70 -20.95 -17.59
CA PRO A 578 -25.36 -22.32 -17.23
C PRO A 578 -25.04 -23.18 -18.47
N ILE A 579 -23.90 -23.88 -18.44
CA ILE A 579 -23.52 -24.81 -19.51
C ILE A 579 -23.98 -26.22 -19.15
N HIS A 580 -24.95 -26.75 -19.89
CA HIS A 580 -25.37 -28.14 -19.77
C HIS A 580 -24.53 -29.01 -20.72
N ARG A 581 -23.75 -29.97 -20.19
CA ARG A 581 -23.08 -30.98 -21.02
C ARG A 581 -24.12 -31.92 -21.65
N SER A 582 -24.66 -31.54 -22.81
CA SER A 582 -25.36 -32.46 -23.70
C SER A 582 -24.35 -33.21 -24.58
N ASN A 583 -24.44 -34.55 -24.57
CA ASN A 583 -23.68 -35.48 -25.40
C ASN A 583 -24.15 -35.48 -26.88
N GLU A 584 -24.57 -34.34 -27.41
CA GLU A 584 -25.00 -34.21 -28.79
C GLU A 584 -23.94 -33.38 -29.54
N PHE A 585 -23.36 -33.98 -30.59
CA PHE A 585 -22.60 -33.28 -31.61
C PHE A 585 -23.51 -32.18 -32.18
N ILE A 586 -23.22 -30.92 -31.88
CA ILE A 586 -23.96 -29.78 -32.40
C ILE A 586 -23.24 -29.30 -33.67
N ASP A 587 -23.76 -29.74 -34.82
CA ASP A 587 -23.61 -29.07 -36.11
C ASP A 587 -24.34 -27.72 -36.06
N SER A 588 -23.75 -26.72 -35.40
CA SER A 588 -24.11 -25.32 -35.67
C SER A 588 -22.98 -24.39 -35.25
N ILE A 589 -22.13 -24.09 -36.23
CA ILE A 589 -21.24 -22.94 -36.25
C ILE A 589 -22.12 -21.69 -36.21
N SER A 590 -22.08 -20.94 -35.11
CA SER A 590 -22.75 -19.63 -35.02
C SER A 590 -21.77 -18.55 -34.54
N ILE A 591 -21.66 -17.52 -35.38
CA ILE A 591 -21.03 -16.21 -35.16
C ILE A 591 -21.49 -15.63 -33.82
N PRO A 592 -20.65 -14.88 -33.05
CA PRO A 592 -21.08 -14.19 -31.83
C PRO A 592 -22.27 -13.29 -32.16
N THR A 593 -23.46 -13.75 -31.79
CA THR A 593 -24.73 -13.07 -32.02
C THR A 593 -25.17 -12.41 -30.71
N PRO A 594 -25.97 -11.32 -30.76
CA PRO A 594 -26.60 -10.75 -29.58
C PRO A 594 -27.36 -11.83 -28.78
N LEU A 595 -27.44 -11.70 -27.46
CA LEU A 595 -28.20 -12.60 -26.59
C LEU A 595 -29.58 -12.89 -27.19
N ASN A 596 -29.90 -14.16 -27.44
CA ASN A 596 -31.23 -14.57 -27.86
C ASN A 596 -32.19 -14.47 -26.66
N GLU A 597 -33.48 -14.16 -26.89
CA GLU A 597 -34.50 -14.06 -25.82
C GLU A 597 -34.61 -15.30 -24.92
N LYS A 598 -34.18 -16.47 -25.41
CA LYS A 598 -34.13 -17.71 -24.63
C LYS A 598 -32.96 -17.77 -23.65
N ASP A 599 -31.82 -17.15 -23.97
CA ASP A 599 -30.64 -17.12 -23.12
C ASP A 599 -30.87 -16.19 -21.93
N GLU A 600 -31.57 -15.06 -22.14
CA GLU A 600 -31.93 -14.12 -21.07
C GLU A 600 -32.81 -14.75 -19.98
N GLN A 601 -33.64 -15.73 -20.34
CA GLN A 601 -34.50 -16.45 -19.38
C GLN A 601 -33.75 -17.47 -18.51
N GLN A 602 -32.49 -17.79 -18.84
CA GLN A 602 -31.67 -18.79 -18.15
C GLN A 602 -30.50 -18.20 -17.36
N LEU A 603 -30.37 -16.88 -17.34
CA LEU A 603 -29.29 -16.20 -16.62
C LEU A 603 -29.44 -16.35 -15.11
N VAL A 604 -28.30 -16.55 -14.47
CA VAL A 604 -28.17 -16.69 -13.02
C VAL A 604 -27.35 -15.52 -12.51
N ASP A 605 -27.79 -14.88 -11.44
CA ASP A 605 -27.04 -13.81 -10.78
C ASP A 605 -25.87 -14.38 -9.97
N LEU A 606 -24.88 -13.53 -9.67
CA LEU A 606 -23.69 -13.91 -8.88
C LEU A 606 -24.01 -14.64 -7.57
N VAL A 607 -25.12 -14.29 -6.91
CA VAL A 607 -25.52 -14.90 -5.63
C VAL A 607 -26.16 -16.29 -5.77
N ASP A 608 -26.64 -16.65 -6.95
CA ASP A 608 -27.47 -17.84 -7.19
C ASP A 608 -26.73 -18.97 -7.93
N VAL A 609 -25.42 -18.81 -8.15
CA VAL A 609 -24.58 -19.83 -8.79
C VAL A 609 -24.50 -21.11 -7.94
N LYS A 610 -24.24 -22.28 -8.55
CA LYS A 610 -24.19 -23.56 -7.83
C LYS A 610 -22.80 -24.18 -7.86
N ILE A 611 -22.34 -24.69 -6.71
CA ILE A 611 -21.04 -25.37 -6.57
C ILE A 611 -20.91 -26.50 -7.60
N GLY A 612 -19.77 -26.54 -8.30
CA GLY A 612 -19.45 -27.57 -9.29
C GLY A 612 -20.07 -27.36 -10.66
N GLN A 613 -21.00 -26.41 -10.83
CA GLN A 613 -21.59 -26.08 -12.12
C GLN A 613 -20.68 -25.15 -12.93
N GLU A 614 -20.66 -25.35 -14.25
CA GLU A 614 -19.93 -24.52 -15.22
C GLU A 614 -20.88 -23.47 -15.81
N TYR A 615 -20.40 -22.23 -15.88
CA TYR A 615 -21.14 -21.09 -16.40
C TYR A 615 -20.28 -20.28 -17.38
N GLU A 616 -20.89 -19.76 -18.43
CA GLU A 616 -20.31 -18.69 -19.25
C GLU A 616 -20.48 -17.34 -18.54
N LEU A 617 -19.41 -16.54 -18.47
CA LEU A 617 -19.41 -15.24 -17.82
C LEU A 617 -19.92 -14.13 -18.76
N ILE A 618 -20.91 -13.38 -18.28
CA ILE A 618 -21.43 -12.17 -18.92
C ILE A 618 -21.21 -10.99 -17.97
N VAL A 619 -20.68 -9.89 -18.50
CA VAL A 619 -20.37 -8.71 -17.69
C VAL A 619 -21.01 -7.46 -18.29
N THR A 620 -21.56 -6.62 -17.41
CA THR A 620 -21.94 -5.25 -17.73
C THR A 620 -21.02 -4.26 -17.02
N THR A 621 -20.27 -3.47 -17.79
CA THR A 621 -19.32 -2.46 -17.27
C THR A 621 -19.64 -1.05 -17.78
N TYR A 622 -19.11 -0.03 -17.09
CA TYR A 622 -19.25 1.39 -17.46
C TYR A 622 -18.27 1.82 -18.56
N SER A 623 -17.17 1.09 -18.74
CA SER A 623 -16.26 1.23 -19.87
C SER A 623 -16.76 0.32 -20.99
N GLY A 624 -17.10 0.89 -22.15
CA GLY A 624 -17.25 0.10 -23.38
C GLY A 624 -15.92 -0.51 -23.84
N ASN A 625 -15.83 -0.87 -25.12
CA ASN A 625 -14.58 -1.33 -25.77
C ASN A 625 -13.50 -0.22 -25.80
N PHE A 626 -13.05 0.22 -24.63
CA PHE A 626 -11.92 1.11 -24.44
C PHE A 626 -10.74 0.24 -24.00
N GLN A 627 -9.86 -0.07 -24.94
CA GLN A 627 -8.55 -0.65 -24.62
C GLN A 627 -7.76 0.38 -23.80
N LEU A 628 -7.54 0.08 -22.52
CA LEU A 628 -6.60 0.84 -21.71
C LEU A 628 -5.17 0.50 -22.17
N PRO A 629 -4.31 1.50 -22.44
CA PRO A 629 -2.90 1.23 -22.66
C PRO A 629 -2.25 0.68 -21.39
N ILE A 630 -1.38 -0.32 -21.58
CA ILE A 630 -0.71 -1.12 -20.55
C ILE A 630 0.11 -0.27 -19.55
N GLU A 631 0.39 1.00 -19.85
CA GLU A 631 1.15 1.87 -18.94
C GLU A 631 0.34 2.38 -17.72
N MET A 632 -1.00 2.22 -17.69
CA MET A 632 -1.82 2.66 -16.56
C MET A 632 -1.91 1.67 -15.38
N PHE A 633 -1.25 0.51 -15.45
CA PHE A 633 -1.38 -0.56 -14.43
C PHE A 633 -0.84 -0.21 -13.03
N PHE A 634 -0.11 0.89 -12.84
CA PHE A 634 0.59 1.19 -11.58
C PHE A 634 0.01 2.31 -10.70
N PHE A 635 -1.07 2.99 -11.12
CA PHE A 635 -1.69 4.05 -10.31
C PHE A 635 -3.18 3.80 -10.07
N PRO A 636 -3.59 3.43 -8.84
CA PRO A 636 -5.01 3.31 -8.49
C PRO A 636 -5.75 4.66 -8.54
N CYS A 637 -5.03 5.79 -8.44
CA CYS A 637 -5.64 7.11 -8.33
C CYS A 637 -6.24 7.65 -9.64
N LEU A 638 -5.88 7.13 -10.82
CA LEU A 638 -6.34 7.72 -12.09
C LEU A 638 -7.67 7.14 -12.62
N LEU A 639 -8.16 6.02 -12.06
CA LEU A 639 -9.46 5.44 -12.44
C LEU A 639 -10.66 6.34 -12.10
N MET A 640 -10.46 7.34 -11.23
CA MET A 640 -11.52 8.26 -10.79
C MET A 640 -11.72 9.51 -11.68
N LEU A 641 -10.85 9.77 -12.66
CA LEU A 641 -10.91 10.99 -13.48
C LEU A 641 -11.30 10.77 -14.96
N GLY A 642 -11.35 9.52 -15.43
CA GLY A 642 -11.71 9.20 -16.83
C GLY A 642 -13.22 9.02 -17.10
N SER A 643 -14.07 9.11 -16.09
CA SER A 643 -15.50 8.76 -16.16
C SER A 643 -16.40 9.93 -16.61
N ILE A 644 -16.10 10.55 -17.75
CA ILE A 644 -16.99 11.57 -18.33
C ILE A 644 -17.63 11.16 -19.68
N LEU A 645 -17.17 10.10 -20.36
CA LEU A 645 -17.77 9.69 -21.65
C LEU A 645 -17.71 8.17 -21.92
N SER A 646 -18.40 7.33 -21.15
CA SER A 646 -18.59 5.92 -21.53
C SER A 646 -19.95 5.37 -21.07
N GLY A 647 -20.67 4.74 -22.00
CA GLY A 647 -21.98 4.12 -21.77
C GLY A 647 -21.89 2.76 -21.07
N LEU A 648 -23.02 2.22 -20.61
CA LEU A 648 -23.11 0.85 -20.08
C LEU A 648 -23.05 -0.15 -21.25
N TYR A 649 -22.11 -1.10 -21.21
CA TYR A 649 -22.01 -2.17 -22.21
C TYR A 649 -22.09 -3.53 -21.55
N ARG A 650 -23.06 -4.33 -21.99
CA ARG A 650 -23.25 -5.74 -21.60
C ARG A 650 -22.70 -6.63 -22.72
N TYR A 651 -21.75 -7.51 -22.39
CA TYR A 651 -21.11 -8.39 -23.36
C TYR A 651 -20.78 -9.76 -22.75
N ARG A 652 -20.68 -10.78 -23.62
CA ARG A 652 -20.19 -12.10 -23.24
C ARG A 652 -18.66 -12.06 -23.19
N VAL A 653 -18.07 -12.50 -22.07
CA VAL A 653 -16.60 -12.59 -21.95
C VAL A 653 -16.07 -13.80 -22.73
N GLY A 654 -16.92 -14.81 -22.95
CA GLY A 654 -16.56 -16.09 -23.56
C GLY A 654 -15.78 -17.01 -22.63
N ASP A 655 -15.58 -16.62 -21.37
CA ASP A 655 -14.86 -17.41 -20.38
C ASP A 655 -15.83 -18.34 -19.64
N VAL A 656 -15.46 -19.63 -19.58
CA VAL A 656 -16.19 -20.66 -18.84
C VAL A 656 -15.58 -20.81 -17.46
N LEU A 657 -16.38 -20.49 -16.44
CA LEU A 657 -16.02 -20.53 -15.04
C LEU A 657 -16.75 -21.66 -14.33
N ARG A 658 -16.04 -22.41 -13.47
CA ARG A 658 -16.66 -23.40 -12.58
C ARG A 658 -16.70 -22.85 -11.17
N VAL A 659 -17.84 -22.97 -10.50
CA VAL A 659 -17.95 -22.57 -9.08
C VAL A 659 -17.16 -23.57 -8.23
N ALA A 660 -16.05 -23.11 -7.64
CA ALA A 660 -15.15 -23.88 -6.79
C ALA A 660 -15.74 -24.11 -5.40
N GLY A 661 -16.44 -23.10 -4.89
CA GLY A 661 -16.97 -23.07 -3.53
C GLY A 661 -17.35 -21.65 -3.13
N TYR A 662 -17.54 -21.43 -1.83
CA TYR A 662 -17.82 -20.12 -1.27
C TYR A 662 -16.80 -19.79 -0.20
N LYS A 663 -16.34 -18.55 -0.19
CA LYS A 663 -15.59 -17.96 0.92
C LYS A 663 -16.43 -16.82 1.46
N ASN A 664 -16.94 -16.99 2.69
CA ASN A 664 -17.74 -15.98 3.37
C ASN A 664 -18.93 -15.47 2.55
N ASN A 665 -19.70 -16.39 1.97
CA ASN A 665 -20.82 -16.16 1.05
C ASN A 665 -20.46 -15.59 -0.34
N ALA A 666 -19.20 -15.22 -0.60
CA ALA A 666 -18.76 -14.87 -1.95
C ALA A 666 -18.39 -16.13 -2.75
N PRO A 667 -18.98 -16.35 -3.94
CA PRO A 667 -18.63 -17.49 -4.78
C PRO A 667 -17.20 -17.35 -5.31
N GLN A 668 -16.47 -18.47 -5.28
CA GLN A 668 -15.14 -18.59 -5.86
C GLN A 668 -15.23 -19.38 -7.17
N PHE A 669 -14.50 -18.93 -8.19
CA PHE A 669 -14.55 -19.48 -9.54
C PHE A 669 -13.18 -19.99 -9.99
N ASN A 670 -13.13 -21.21 -10.50
CA ASN A 670 -11.99 -21.69 -11.29
C ASN A 670 -12.22 -21.32 -12.77
N PHE A 671 -11.19 -20.76 -13.40
CA PHE A 671 -11.17 -20.65 -14.85
C PHE A 671 -10.99 -22.04 -15.48
N ILE A 672 -11.90 -22.45 -16.36
CA ILE A 672 -11.82 -23.76 -17.04
C ILE A 672 -11.26 -23.60 -18.45
N ARG A 673 -11.93 -22.80 -19.28
CA ARG A 673 -11.58 -22.60 -20.70
C ARG A 673 -12.24 -21.36 -21.24
N ARG A 674 -11.78 -20.88 -22.39
CA ARG A 674 -12.52 -19.93 -23.22
C ARG A 674 -13.33 -20.69 -24.26
N GLU A 675 -14.60 -20.35 -24.42
CA GLU A 675 -15.46 -20.93 -25.45
C GLU A 675 -15.03 -20.43 -26.84
N ASN A 676 -15.13 -21.29 -27.85
CA ASN A 676 -14.74 -21.00 -29.24
C ASN A 676 -13.27 -20.63 -29.47
N VAL A 677 -12.32 -21.07 -28.64
CA VAL A 677 -10.87 -20.88 -28.91
C VAL A 677 -10.19 -22.25 -29.02
N ILE A 678 -9.62 -22.56 -30.18
CA ILE A 678 -8.93 -23.85 -30.45
C ILE A 678 -7.41 -23.70 -30.32
N LEU A 679 -6.85 -22.60 -30.83
CA LEU A 679 -5.43 -22.29 -30.71
C LEU A 679 -5.25 -20.99 -29.94
N SER A 680 -4.29 -20.97 -29.00
CA SER A 680 -3.94 -19.76 -28.27
C SER A 680 -2.46 -19.74 -27.91
N ILE A 681 -1.77 -18.71 -28.37
CA ILE A 681 -0.40 -18.35 -27.97
C ILE A 681 -0.43 -16.85 -27.60
N ASP A 682 0.08 -16.52 -26.41
CA ASP A 682 0.10 -15.15 -25.87
C ASP A 682 -1.30 -14.49 -25.84
N LEU A 683 -1.46 -13.41 -26.60
CA LEU A 683 -2.71 -12.66 -26.75
C LEU A 683 -3.56 -13.19 -27.92
N ASP A 684 -2.96 -13.99 -28.80
CA ASP A 684 -3.66 -14.52 -29.96
C ASP A 684 -4.61 -15.66 -29.56
N LYS A 685 -5.79 -15.63 -30.19
CA LYS A 685 -6.91 -16.51 -29.90
C LYS A 685 -7.59 -16.83 -31.22
N THR A 686 -7.27 -18.00 -31.79
CA THR A 686 -7.87 -18.45 -33.05
C THR A 686 -9.02 -19.42 -32.78
N ASN A 687 -10.17 -19.13 -33.37
CA ASN A 687 -11.33 -20.04 -33.32
C ASN A 687 -11.32 -21.06 -34.47
N GLU A 688 -12.17 -22.09 -34.37
CA GLU A 688 -12.25 -23.17 -35.37
C GLU A 688 -12.56 -22.67 -36.78
N PHE A 689 -13.45 -21.68 -36.87
CA PHE A 689 -13.92 -21.13 -38.12
C PHE A 689 -12.85 -20.29 -38.82
N GLU A 690 -12.12 -19.48 -38.08
CA GLU A 690 -10.96 -18.72 -38.56
C GLU A 690 -9.87 -19.65 -39.06
N LEU A 691 -9.57 -20.71 -38.31
CA LEU A 691 -8.58 -21.70 -38.72
C LEU A 691 -9.02 -22.45 -39.98
N GLN A 692 -10.28 -22.89 -40.04
CA GLN A 692 -10.84 -23.58 -41.21
C GLN A 692 -10.84 -22.68 -42.45
N ASN A 693 -11.17 -21.40 -42.31
CA ASN A 693 -11.11 -20.44 -43.41
C ASN A 693 -9.66 -20.19 -43.85
N ALA A 694 -8.73 -20.05 -42.91
CA ALA A 694 -7.30 -19.88 -43.23
C ALA A 694 -6.74 -21.10 -43.98
N VAL A 695 -7.08 -22.32 -43.52
CA VAL A 695 -6.70 -23.58 -44.20
C VAL A 695 -7.35 -23.67 -45.58
N ASN A 696 -8.62 -23.32 -45.73
CA ASN A 696 -9.31 -23.32 -47.02
C ASN A 696 -8.70 -22.31 -48.01
N ASN A 697 -8.33 -21.12 -47.53
CA ASN A 697 -7.68 -20.09 -48.33
C ASN A 697 -6.30 -20.57 -48.81
N ALA A 698 -5.51 -21.16 -47.93
CA ALA A 698 -4.19 -21.68 -48.27
C ALA A 698 -4.26 -22.95 -49.15
N ALA A 699 -5.30 -23.78 -49.02
CA ALA A 699 -5.53 -24.93 -49.89
C ALA A 699 -5.72 -24.53 -51.37
N ASN A 700 -6.12 -23.28 -51.66
CA ASN A 700 -6.19 -22.79 -53.05
C ASN A 700 -4.81 -22.74 -53.73
N ASN A 701 -3.74 -22.50 -52.97
CA ASN A 701 -2.36 -22.49 -53.51
C ASN A 701 -1.90 -23.90 -53.94
N LEU A 702 -2.50 -24.95 -53.36
CA LEU A 702 -2.24 -26.34 -53.71
C LEU A 702 -3.01 -26.81 -54.97
N MET A 703 -4.08 -26.10 -55.36
CA MET A 703 -4.86 -26.45 -56.56
C MET A 703 -4.06 -26.35 -57.86
N LEU A 704 -3.04 -25.48 -57.91
CA LEU A 704 -2.14 -25.33 -59.06
C LEU A 704 -1.28 -26.57 -59.33
N LEU A 705 -1.18 -27.50 -58.36
CA LEU A 705 -0.38 -28.72 -58.41
C LEU A 705 -1.23 -30.01 -58.37
N ASP A 706 -2.56 -29.89 -58.55
CA ASP A 706 -3.53 -31.00 -58.41
C ASP A 706 -3.38 -31.78 -57.08
N ALA A 707 -3.05 -31.04 -56.01
CA ALA A 707 -2.98 -31.52 -54.64
C ALA A 707 -4.14 -30.94 -53.81
N ARG A 708 -4.72 -31.75 -52.92
CA ARG A 708 -5.84 -31.34 -52.06
C ARG A 708 -5.61 -31.74 -50.62
N VAL A 709 -6.01 -30.87 -49.69
CA VAL A 709 -6.06 -31.19 -48.26
C VAL A 709 -7.26 -32.10 -48.01
N VAL A 710 -7.01 -33.26 -47.41
CA VAL A 710 -8.02 -34.30 -47.09
C VAL A 710 -8.50 -34.11 -45.66
N ASP A 711 -7.55 -33.96 -44.74
CA ASP A 711 -7.79 -33.72 -43.32
C ASP A 711 -6.65 -32.87 -42.75
N TYR A 712 -6.90 -32.22 -41.63
CA TYR A 712 -5.86 -31.46 -40.94
C TYR A 712 -6.08 -31.46 -39.42
N THR A 713 -4.98 -31.34 -38.67
CA THR A 713 -5.02 -31.09 -37.23
C THR A 713 -3.97 -30.05 -36.86
N SER A 714 -4.12 -29.42 -35.69
CA SER A 714 -3.26 -28.33 -35.26
C SER A 714 -2.93 -28.42 -33.79
N TYR A 715 -1.77 -27.88 -33.42
CA TYR A 715 -1.43 -27.61 -32.02
C TYR A 715 -0.56 -26.35 -31.91
N ALA A 716 -0.56 -25.74 -30.73
CA ALA A 716 0.33 -24.63 -30.40
C ALA A 716 1.66 -25.18 -29.86
N ASP A 717 2.77 -24.94 -30.55
CA ASP A 717 4.10 -25.25 -30.02
C ASP A 717 4.68 -24.05 -29.28
N THR A 718 4.78 -24.19 -27.96
CA THR A 718 5.35 -23.19 -27.06
C THR A 718 6.76 -23.53 -26.58
N ALA A 719 7.39 -24.58 -27.11
CA ALA A 719 8.78 -24.89 -26.80
C ALA A 719 9.75 -23.85 -27.39
N THR A 720 9.40 -23.29 -28.56
CA THR A 720 10.10 -22.18 -29.20
C THR A 720 9.51 -20.83 -28.75
N ILE A 721 10.32 -19.76 -28.75
CA ILE A 721 9.87 -18.40 -28.40
C ILE A 721 10.38 -17.42 -29.47
N PRO A 722 9.48 -16.68 -30.16
CA PRO A 722 8.02 -16.71 -30.01
C PRO A 722 7.45 -18.10 -30.34
N GLY A 723 6.41 -18.51 -29.60
CA GLY A 723 5.70 -19.76 -29.88
C GLY A 723 5.04 -19.68 -31.25
N HIS A 724 4.76 -20.83 -31.86
CA HIS A 724 4.16 -20.89 -33.20
C HIS A 724 3.09 -21.98 -33.29
N TYR A 725 2.16 -21.80 -34.21
CA TYR A 725 1.18 -22.83 -34.52
C TYR A 725 1.78 -23.86 -35.48
N VAL A 726 1.52 -25.13 -35.20
CA VAL A 726 1.91 -26.24 -36.06
C VAL A 726 0.65 -26.89 -36.61
N LEU A 727 0.60 -26.97 -37.93
CA LEU A 727 -0.49 -27.57 -38.69
C LEU A 727 0.00 -28.84 -39.36
N PHE A 728 -0.71 -29.94 -39.13
CA PHE A 728 -0.50 -31.20 -39.82
C PHE A 728 -1.57 -31.36 -40.90
N TRP A 729 -1.15 -31.45 -42.15
CA TRP A 729 -2.06 -31.62 -43.29
C TRP A 729 -1.89 -33.01 -43.89
N GLU A 730 -3.00 -33.71 -44.10
CA GLU A 730 -3.06 -34.90 -44.94
C GLU A 730 -3.38 -34.46 -46.38
N LEU A 731 -2.49 -34.77 -47.33
CA LEU A 731 -2.60 -34.31 -48.72
C LEU A 731 -2.85 -35.49 -49.66
N SER A 732 -3.84 -35.34 -50.53
CA SER A 732 -4.05 -36.21 -51.69
C SER A 732 -3.42 -35.57 -52.93
N VAL A 733 -2.41 -36.21 -53.52
CA VAL A 733 -1.67 -35.69 -54.69
C VAL A 733 -1.85 -36.65 -55.87
N ASN A 734 -2.31 -36.14 -57.02
CA ASN A 734 -2.55 -36.96 -58.23
C ASN A 734 -1.30 -37.19 -59.11
N GLY A 735 -0.10 -36.80 -58.64
CA GLY A 735 1.18 -36.94 -59.34
C GLY A 735 2.30 -37.47 -58.43
N SER A 736 3.32 -38.09 -59.04
CA SER A 736 4.45 -38.75 -58.32
C SER A 736 5.58 -37.81 -57.90
N ALA A 737 5.40 -36.48 -57.99
CA ALA A 737 6.42 -35.50 -57.64
C ALA A 737 6.11 -34.86 -56.27
N PRO A 738 7.12 -34.72 -55.37
CA PRO A 738 6.92 -34.08 -54.08
C PRO A 738 6.60 -32.59 -54.25
N ILE A 739 5.73 -32.06 -53.38
CA ILE A 739 5.36 -30.65 -53.38
C ILE A 739 6.60 -29.81 -53.04
N PRO A 740 6.93 -28.75 -53.82
CA PRO A 740 8.07 -27.90 -53.52
C PRO A 740 7.92 -27.17 -52.17
N PRO A 741 8.99 -27.05 -51.36
CA PRO A 741 8.95 -26.36 -50.07
C PRO A 741 8.44 -24.90 -50.18
N SER A 742 8.78 -24.21 -51.25
CA SER A 742 8.35 -22.81 -51.48
C SER A 742 6.83 -22.67 -51.55
N VAL A 743 6.12 -23.68 -52.05
CA VAL A 743 4.64 -23.65 -52.12
C VAL A 743 4.02 -23.86 -50.74
N LEU A 744 4.68 -24.65 -49.88
CA LEU A 744 4.26 -24.80 -48.48
C LEU A 744 4.56 -23.53 -47.66
N GLU A 745 5.67 -22.84 -47.95
CA GLU A 745 5.97 -21.51 -47.38
C GLU A 745 4.90 -20.48 -47.78
N ASP A 746 4.46 -20.46 -49.05
CA ASP A 746 3.36 -19.61 -49.52
C ASP A 746 2.02 -19.96 -48.84
N CYS A 747 1.78 -21.24 -48.56
CA CYS A 747 0.62 -21.69 -47.78
C CYS A 747 0.70 -21.17 -46.33
N CYS A 748 1.87 -21.25 -45.67
CA CYS A 748 2.06 -20.69 -44.33
C CYS A 748 1.80 -19.18 -44.31
N LEU A 749 2.33 -18.43 -45.28
CA LEU A 749 2.08 -16.99 -45.40
C LEU A 749 0.59 -16.68 -45.59
N THR A 750 -0.11 -17.45 -46.42
CA THR A 750 -1.56 -17.26 -46.65
C THR A 750 -2.38 -17.54 -45.39
N ILE A 751 -1.97 -18.52 -44.58
CA ILE A 751 -2.59 -18.80 -43.28
C ILE A 751 -2.34 -17.64 -42.32
N GLU A 752 -1.10 -17.17 -42.19
CA GLU A 752 -0.74 -16.03 -41.34
C GLU A 752 -1.49 -14.75 -41.75
N GLU A 753 -1.61 -14.47 -43.05
CA GLU A 753 -2.39 -13.33 -43.58
C GLU A 753 -3.89 -13.49 -43.29
N SER A 754 -4.43 -14.70 -43.45
CA SER A 754 -5.85 -14.97 -43.18
C SER A 754 -6.18 -14.78 -41.70
N LEU A 755 -5.29 -15.24 -40.80
CA LEU A 755 -5.44 -15.07 -39.36
C LEU A 755 -5.21 -13.61 -38.93
N ASN A 756 -4.28 -12.88 -39.57
CA ASN A 756 -4.04 -11.46 -39.31
C ASN A 756 -5.11 -10.52 -39.88
N SER A 757 -5.90 -10.95 -40.86
CA SER A 757 -6.96 -10.11 -41.47
C SER A 757 -8.08 -9.73 -40.51
N VAL A 758 -8.24 -10.46 -39.40
CA VAL A 758 -9.15 -10.11 -38.30
C VAL A 758 -8.56 -9.04 -37.37
N CYS A 759 -7.23 -8.85 -37.37
CA CYS A 759 -6.50 -7.85 -36.59
C CYS A 759 -6.24 -6.51 -37.34
N GLN A 760 -6.72 -6.34 -38.57
CA GLN A 760 -6.47 -5.13 -39.37
C GLN A 760 -7.17 -3.85 -38.91
N PHE A 761 -7.90 -3.87 -37.78
CA PHE A 761 -8.30 -2.62 -37.11
C PHE A 761 -7.24 -2.07 -36.14
N SER A 762 -6.08 -2.74 -35.94
CA SER A 762 -5.10 -2.34 -34.91
C SER A 762 -3.62 -2.38 -35.31
N ALA A 763 -3.25 -2.21 -36.58
CA ALA A 763 -1.83 -2.25 -36.98
C ALA A 763 -1.43 -1.23 -38.05
N GLU A 764 -1.66 0.06 -37.80
CA GLU A 764 -0.73 1.11 -38.28
C GLU A 764 0.33 1.34 -37.19
N CYS A 765 1.38 0.51 -37.15
CA CYS A 765 2.73 0.86 -36.68
C CYS A 765 3.61 -0.38 -36.51
N SER A 766 4.22 -0.86 -37.59
CA SER A 766 5.61 -1.38 -37.57
C SER A 766 6.03 -1.81 -38.97
N SER A 767 6.34 -0.84 -39.82
CA SER A 767 7.19 -1.06 -40.98
C SER A 767 8.61 -0.58 -40.64
N LYS A 768 9.50 -1.52 -40.29
CA LYS A 768 10.91 -1.59 -40.70
C LYS A 768 11.66 -2.70 -39.96
#